data_AF-A0A285PNY7-F1
#
_entry.id   AF-A0A285PNY7-F1
#
_cell.length_a   1.000
_cell.length_b   1.000
_cell.length_c   1.000
_cell.angle_alpha   90.00
_cell.angle_beta   90.00
_cell.angle_gamma   90.00
#
_symmetry.space_group_name_H-M   'P 1'
#
loop_
_entity.id
_entity.type
_entity.pdbx_description
1 polymer ?
#
loop_
_entity_poly.entity_id
_entity_poly.type
_entity_poly.pdbx_seq_one_letter_code
_entity_poly.pdbx_strand_id
1 'polypeptide(L)'
;MKKLFSRCSWLITVLICLGILFSVKTFAKDSAADDSLSGSLGKNITWTLEGSSDSGYTIRISGSGDTPDYDYISDIPWYSHINEIKSVVVEEGITGLGKSSFYKSTSIQSVKLADSVRSIGEMCFFRNGSLEKIELGNGLTSIGEAAFSVSNLKKVSLPIGITHIESDTFYGCKQLESINLEHVKSIGRRTFYICSNLSGIHLSTDLQQLEYAAFRGCSSIDKVNIGSKLSELSEQVFAECSSLKEIYIPDNITAIQKAAFYECTALGQVTGAKSVEVLGEMAFNGAKSLETYPFGDKVWSIGNSAFSGCSSFKIDKIPDSVTFMGTWAFGKTAIETIEFGSGLTYINSYAFSYCSNLTKVTLPANMQSIKIYAFSHCPKLKNVIFTEGLKTINEGAFTGSIIKEAVIPKSVSAIGSRAFPDSTKLTLLNDKLTNMGGNTYKVIHKAKASFYYNYDYAYEVLELVNKIRKENNLEPVTMDVDLLDNAMYRASELALYFSHQSPMGFTAIGTTENCALGQKTPQKVVDAWMSDEHKYPILSSDFTAIGIGAVESNGQLHWTQEFLSKVSEEAMQSSYKNGNQINTIKYTTDIVNNFYPEQELVKIKEKGNSSIVSILKRAVLLPDSVHYVSSDEKVCTVSKDGKLTGKEAGNATITIYAADSADEYALQTTVQVEVQHNWQSKYTIDKEPTCTENGSQSIHCDVCNAINQDRVGVIKATGHKWSAWEVTKEASETEEGSRRRVCENDATHMEIEVIPVLAHVHKLMKVEAKKATCTEDGNKEYYVCSSCKKLFADADIGKEINKEDTVIKATGHKAEKIAGKAATYTENGLTEGSKCSICGTVIVAQKVIPKKDIKGDVKNPTSVNRVEKKITGNRSDGDIKDSTFNSLQLRAKKAGKNYINLSWTKVKGASGYIIYGNRCNSNGKVYPLRKVISTAKMCQKIMKLKKGTYYKYVVIAYKMTGAGQKVIASSKTIHVATAGGKVGNYKKVKLNKKIVKLKCGKVFKIKAEQVPEKKKLKVKRHRDLCFESSNPAIAAVSASGRVKAKKKGRCVIYVYSQSGTFNKMTVRVK
;
A
#
# COMPACT_ATOMS: atom_id res chain seq x y z
N MET A 1 -36.17 76.81 29.64
CA MET A 1 -36.19 76.70 28.17
C MET A 1 -35.96 75.25 27.77
N LYS A 2 -37.01 74.68 27.15
CA LYS A 2 -37.21 73.33 26.59
C LYS A 2 -36.81 72.11 27.45
N LYS A 3 -37.42 72.05 28.65
CA LYS A 3 -37.87 70.83 29.35
C LYS A 3 -39.40 70.79 29.26
N LEU A 4 -40.04 69.60 29.21
CA LEU A 4 -41.03 69.10 30.19
C LEU A 4 -41.84 67.86 29.65
N PHE A 5 -41.84 66.77 30.45
CA PHE A 5 -42.92 65.79 30.76
C PHE A 5 -43.54 64.92 29.63
N SER A 6 -43.97 63.65 29.77
CA SER A 6 -44.33 62.71 30.87
C SER A 6 -44.30 61.26 30.30
N ARG A 7 -43.83 60.19 30.96
CA ARG A 7 -44.40 59.25 31.97
C ARG A 7 -45.71 58.49 31.62
N CYS A 8 -45.71 57.19 31.97
CA CYS A 8 -46.78 56.16 32.04
C CYS A 8 -47.02 55.32 30.75
N SER A 9 -47.32 54.01 30.74
CA SER A 9 -47.36 52.93 31.74
C SER A 9 -47.64 51.58 31.00
N TRP A 10 -47.00 50.50 31.45
CA TRP A 10 -47.39 49.07 31.53
C TRP A 10 -48.49 48.40 30.65
N LEU A 11 -48.10 47.24 30.08
CA LEU A 11 -48.69 45.87 30.16
C LEU A 11 -50.14 45.57 29.70
N ILE A 12 -50.25 44.44 28.97
CA ILE A 12 -51.40 43.52 28.76
C ILE A 12 -52.17 43.64 27.43
N THR A 13 -52.07 42.59 26.60
CA THR A 13 -53.08 42.24 25.60
C THR A 13 -53.21 40.72 25.51
N VAL A 14 -54.17 40.17 26.24
CA VAL A 14 -54.68 38.80 26.12
C VAL A 14 -56.22 38.86 26.21
N LEU A 15 -56.88 38.40 25.15
CA LEU A 15 -58.25 37.84 25.02
C LEU A 15 -59.51 38.72 25.20
N ILE A 16 -60.46 38.46 24.26
CA ILE A 16 -61.96 38.46 24.28
C ILE A 16 -62.44 38.98 22.89
N CYS A 17 -62.82 38.15 21.90
CA CYS A 17 -64.06 37.38 21.68
C CYS A 17 -65.30 38.17 21.14
N LEU A 18 -65.68 37.85 19.89
CA LEU A 18 -67.03 37.54 19.32
C LEU A 18 -68.19 38.58 19.15
N GLY A 19 -68.82 38.53 17.95
CA GLY A 19 -70.20 38.97 17.58
C GLY A 19 -70.29 40.34 16.84
N ILE A 20 -71.00 40.62 15.74
CA ILE A 20 -72.30 40.22 15.11
C ILE A 20 -72.25 40.73 13.63
N LEU A 21 -72.44 39.93 12.56
CA LEU A 21 -73.63 39.68 11.70
C LEU A 21 -74.35 40.87 10.98
N PHE A 22 -74.38 40.76 9.63
CA PHE A 22 -75.32 41.25 8.58
C PHE A 22 -75.53 42.74 8.24
N SER A 23 -75.26 43.10 6.97
CA SER A 23 -76.34 43.41 6.00
C SER A 23 -75.86 43.26 4.54
N VAL A 24 -76.73 42.64 3.76
CA VAL A 24 -76.64 42.24 2.36
C VAL A 24 -76.92 43.42 1.42
N LYS A 25 -76.19 43.49 0.30
CA LYS A 25 -76.81 43.80 -1.00
C LYS A 25 -76.27 42.85 -2.07
N THR A 26 -77.19 42.02 -2.52
CA THR A 26 -77.15 41.06 -3.61
C THR A 26 -76.99 41.75 -4.97
N PHE A 27 -76.08 41.23 -5.79
CA PHE A 27 -76.40 40.88 -7.17
C PHE A 27 -75.92 39.44 -7.35
N ALA A 28 -76.87 38.53 -7.57
CA ALA A 28 -76.61 37.16 -7.94
C ALA A 28 -77.34 36.89 -9.26
N LYS A 29 -76.60 36.29 -10.20
CA LYS A 29 -76.95 35.21 -11.16
C LYS A 29 -76.01 35.34 -12.37
N ASP A 30 -75.36 34.31 -12.89
CA ASP A 30 -75.27 32.89 -12.55
C ASP A 30 -74.03 32.29 -13.27
N SER A 31 -73.48 31.22 -12.69
CA SER A 31 -72.65 30.13 -13.25
C SER A 31 -71.25 30.38 -13.84
N ALA A 32 -70.21 30.03 -13.07
CA ALA A 32 -69.36 28.87 -13.37
C ALA A 32 -68.68 28.41 -12.07
N ALA A 33 -68.67 27.11 -11.81
CA ALA A 33 -68.06 26.50 -10.63
C ALA A 33 -66.56 26.84 -10.58
N ASP A 34 -66.05 27.21 -9.40
CA ASP A 34 -64.61 27.33 -9.17
C ASP A 34 -64.07 25.89 -9.13
N ASP A 35 -63.55 25.41 -10.27
CA ASP A 35 -63.10 24.03 -10.46
C ASP A 35 -61.84 23.77 -9.62
N SER A 36 -62.00 23.56 -8.31
CA SER A 36 -60.93 23.06 -7.45
C SER A 36 -60.52 21.65 -7.92
N LEU A 37 -59.40 21.55 -8.64
CA LEU A 37 -58.85 20.27 -9.04
C LEU A 37 -58.43 19.51 -7.77
N SER A 38 -58.93 18.29 -7.61
CA SER A 38 -58.65 17.47 -6.43
C SER A 38 -58.52 16.01 -6.81
N GLY A 39 -57.87 15.24 -5.93
CA GLY A 39 -57.67 13.81 -6.14
C GLY A 39 -57.26 13.10 -4.87
N SER A 40 -57.07 11.79 -4.99
CA SER A 40 -56.69 10.89 -3.90
C SER A 40 -55.32 10.26 -4.17
N LEU A 41 -54.47 10.21 -3.14
CA LEU A 41 -53.19 9.50 -3.12
C LEU A 41 -53.36 8.18 -2.35
N GLY A 42 -54.27 7.33 -2.82
CA GLY A 42 -54.69 6.13 -2.10
C GLY A 42 -55.77 6.41 -1.04
N LYS A 43 -56.09 5.42 -0.21
CA LYS A 43 -57.35 5.44 0.57
C LYS A 43 -57.50 6.59 1.58
N ASN A 44 -56.38 7.11 2.10
CA ASN A 44 -56.40 7.96 3.29
C ASN A 44 -55.79 9.35 3.07
N ILE A 45 -55.37 9.68 1.85
CA ILE A 45 -54.68 10.94 1.53
C ILE A 45 -55.37 11.56 0.33
N THR A 46 -55.63 12.85 0.41
CA THR A 46 -56.21 13.65 -0.67
C THR A 46 -55.33 14.86 -0.96
N TRP A 47 -55.47 15.39 -2.17
CA TRP A 47 -54.85 16.66 -2.55
C TRP A 47 -55.87 17.57 -3.22
N THR A 48 -55.71 18.88 -3.06
CA THR A 48 -56.50 19.92 -3.74
C THR A 48 -55.57 20.99 -4.30
N LEU A 49 -55.91 21.55 -5.46
CA LEU A 49 -55.32 22.76 -6.02
C LEU A 49 -56.33 23.90 -5.84
N GLU A 50 -55.94 24.90 -5.04
CA GLU A 50 -56.73 26.09 -4.77
C GLU A 50 -56.12 27.29 -5.51
N GLY A 51 -56.95 28.04 -6.24
CA GLY A 51 -56.53 29.19 -7.06
C GLY A 51 -56.80 28.98 -8.54
N SER A 52 -56.09 29.72 -9.39
CA SER A 52 -56.23 29.67 -10.85
C SER A 52 -54.87 29.68 -11.55
N SER A 53 -54.82 29.33 -12.84
CA SER A 53 -53.59 29.41 -13.66
C SER A 53 -52.97 30.81 -13.66
N ASP A 54 -53.80 31.86 -13.63
CA ASP A 54 -53.35 33.26 -13.69
C ASP A 54 -52.76 33.74 -12.36
N SER A 55 -53.39 33.32 -11.24
CA SER A 55 -52.97 33.70 -9.89
C SER A 55 -51.92 32.74 -9.29
N GLY A 56 -51.80 31.54 -9.85
CA GLY A 56 -50.97 30.43 -9.38
C GLY A 56 -51.66 29.61 -8.30
N TYR A 57 -51.44 28.29 -8.32
CA TYR A 57 -52.12 27.36 -7.40
C TYR A 57 -51.38 27.22 -6.06
N THR A 58 -52.16 26.99 -5.00
CA THR A 58 -51.70 26.36 -3.76
C THR A 58 -52.13 24.91 -3.76
N ILE A 59 -51.18 23.99 -3.66
CA ILE A 59 -51.52 22.58 -3.45
C ILE A 59 -51.62 22.29 -1.95
N ARG A 60 -52.75 21.73 -1.51
CA ARG A 60 -52.92 21.16 -0.18
C ARG A 60 -52.87 19.65 -0.23
N ILE A 61 -52.14 19.04 0.70
CA ILE A 61 -52.11 17.58 0.88
C ILE A 61 -52.59 17.28 2.30
N SER A 62 -53.68 16.54 2.40
CA SER A 62 -54.41 16.28 3.65
C SER A 62 -54.67 14.79 3.83
N GLY A 63 -54.95 14.36 5.06
CA GLY A 63 -55.26 12.98 5.40
C GLY A 63 -54.21 12.35 6.31
N SER A 64 -53.98 11.03 6.19
CA SER A 64 -53.06 10.31 7.08
C SER A 64 -52.14 9.31 6.37
N GLY A 65 -50.85 9.36 6.73
CA GLY A 65 -49.82 8.46 6.22
C GLY A 65 -48.80 9.15 5.29
N ASP A 66 -47.99 8.33 4.61
CA ASP A 66 -46.95 8.79 3.68
C ASP A 66 -47.52 8.96 2.26
N THR A 67 -47.16 10.04 1.58
CA THR A 67 -47.49 10.19 0.15
C THR A 67 -46.64 9.25 -0.72
N PRO A 68 -47.13 8.81 -1.90
CA PRO A 68 -46.40 7.87 -2.76
C PRO A 68 -45.06 8.40 -3.26
N ASP A 69 -44.10 7.50 -3.47
CA ASP A 69 -42.88 7.77 -4.23
C ASP A 69 -43.17 7.75 -5.74
N TYR A 70 -42.59 8.68 -6.49
CA TYR A 70 -42.72 8.74 -7.95
C TYR A 70 -41.39 8.46 -8.65
N ASP A 71 -41.36 7.39 -9.45
CA ASP A 71 -40.24 7.06 -10.33
C ASP A 71 -40.32 7.77 -11.69
N TYR A 72 -41.54 8.08 -12.15
CA TYR A 72 -41.81 8.85 -13.36
C TYR A 72 -42.61 10.10 -13.02
N ILE A 73 -42.21 11.25 -13.57
CA ILE A 73 -42.87 12.54 -13.32
C ILE A 73 -44.32 12.57 -13.82
N SER A 74 -44.64 11.78 -14.87
CA SER A 74 -45.99 11.61 -15.41
C SER A 74 -46.98 11.01 -14.41
N ASP A 75 -46.47 10.31 -13.40
CA ASP A 75 -47.29 9.62 -12.41
C ASP A 75 -47.69 10.53 -11.24
N ILE A 76 -47.10 11.74 -11.18
CA ILE A 76 -47.42 12.75 -10.17
C ILE A 76 -48.81 13.32 -10.52
N PRO A 77 -49.81 13.23 -9.62
CA PRO A 77 -51.19 13.60 -9.96
C PRO A 77 -51.40 15.06 -10.40
N TRP A 78 -50.54 15.96 -9.93
CA TRP A 78 -50.55 17.38 -10.29
C TRP A 78 -49.47 17.75 -11.32
N TYR A 79 -48.88 16.77 -12.02
CA TYR A 79 -47.78 17.03 -12.96
C TYR A 79 -48.13 18.06 -14.04
N SER A 80 -49.35 18.01 -14.59
CA SER A 80 -49.81 18.95 -15.62
C SER A 80 -49.82 20.41 -15.15
N HIS A 81 -49.96 20.65 -13.85
CA HIS A 81 -50.00 21.98 -13.23
C HIS A 81 -48.75 22.28 -12.40
N ILE A 82 -47.71 21.44 -12.44
CA ILE A 82 -46.59 21.53 -11.49
C ILE A 82 -45.79 22.84 -11.59
N ASN A 83 -45.84 23.51 -12.74
CA ASN A 83 -45.22 24.81 -13.00
C ASN A 83 -46.19 25.99 -12.84
N GLU A 84 -47.42 25.73 -12.41
CA GLU A 84 -48.42 26.72 -12.02
C GLU A 84 -48.60 26.77 -10.48
N ILE A 85 -48.11 25.75 -9.76
CA ILE A 85 -48.13 25.70 -8.29
C ILE A 85 -47.11 26.69 -7.72
N LYS A 86 -47.57 27.67 -6.94
CA LYS A 86 -46.74 28.65 -6.23
C LYS A 86 -46.49 28.27 -4.77
N SER A 87 -47.40 27.55 -4.14
CA SER A 87 -47.27 27.16 -2.72
C SER A 87 -47.68 25.71 -2.48
N VAL A 88 -46.99 25.05 -1.55
CA VAL A 88 -47.29 23.69 -1.08
C VAL A 88 -47.62 23.75 0.41
N VAL A 89 -48.78 23.23 0.79
CA VAL A 89 -49.21 23.10 2.19
C VAL A 89 -49.49 21.63 2.48
N VAL A 90 -48.75 21.06 3.45
CA VAL A 90 -48.93 19.68 3.90
C VAL A 90 -49.52 19.72 5.30
N GLU A 91 -50.72 19.17 5.46
CA GLU A 91 -51.51 19.28 6.67
C GLU A 91 -51.19 18.19 7.71
N GLU A 92 -51.70 18.39 8.93
CA GLU A 92 -51.57 17.44 10.03
C GLU A 92 -52.14 16.06 9.64
N GLY A 93 -51.44 15.01 10.08
CA GLY A 93 -51.75 13.62 9.77
C GLY A 93 -50.88 13.02 8.67
N ILE A 94 -50.35 13.83 7.74
CA ILE A 94 -49.35 13.37 6.77
C ILE A 94 -48.03 13.10 7.50
N THR A 95 -47.47 11.92 7.30
CA THR A 95 -46.24 11.46 7.97
C THR A 95 -45.00 11.52 7.08
N GLY A 96 -45.16 11.63 5.77
CA GLY A 96 -44.02 11.66 4.86
C GLY A 96 -44.39 12.16 3.47
N LEU A 97 -43.46 12.89 2.86
CA LEU A 97 -43.53 13.25 1.44
C LEU A 97 -42.69 12.27 0.63
N GLY A 98 -43.31 11.62 -0.35
CA GLY A 98 -42.64 10.69 -1.24
C GLY A 98 -41.63 11.32 -2.19
N LYS A 99 -40.73 10.48 -2.67
CA LYS A 99 -39.69 10.78 -3.65
C LYS A 99 -40.25 11.51 -4.87
N SER A 100 -39.52 12.53 -5.33
CA SER A 100 -39.82 13.31 -6.54
C SER A 100 -41.17 14.05 -6.59
N SER A 101 -41.94 14.13 -5.49
CA SER A 101 -43.31 14.71 -5.48
C SER A 101 -43.43 16.12 -6.11
N PHE A 102 -42.37 16.92 -6.06
CA PHE A 102 -42.29 18.27 -6.64
C PHE A 102 -41.06 18.45 -7.54
N TYR A 103 -40.57 17.37 -8.14
CA TYR A 103 -39.34 17.37 -8.93
C TYR A 103 -39.39 18.36 -10.11
N LYS A 104 -38.36 19.21 -10.24
CA LYS A 104 -38.18 20.20 -11.31
C LYS A 104 -39.31 21.23 -11.48
N SER A 105 -40.14 21.46 -10.46
CA SER A 105 -41.08 22.60 -10.53
C SER A 105 -40.32 23.91 -10.67
N THR A 106 -40.77 24.77 -11.58
CA THR A 106 -40.16 26.08 -11.81
C THR A 106 -40.89 27.22 -11.12
N SER A 107 -42.00 26.96 -10.43
CA SER A 107 -42.91 28.01 -9.91
C SER A 107 -43.10 27.99 -8.41
N ILE A 108 -42.82 26.88 -7.72
CA ILE A 108 -43.04 26.79 -6.27
C ILE A 108 -42.11 27.79 -5.57
N GLN A 109 -42.71 28.71 -4.81
CA GLN A 109 -42.02 29.77 -4.06
C GLN A 109 -41.97 29.47 -2.56
N SER A 110 -42.99 28.77 -2.04
CA SER A 110 -43.11 28.48 -0.61
C SER A 110 -43.61 27.06 -0.33
N VAL A 111 -43.10 26.45 0.74
CA VAL A 111 -43.53 25.13 1.24
C VAL A 111 -43.76 25.23 2.74
N LYS A 112 -44.90 24.70 3.21
CA LYS A 112 -45.23 24.59 4.64
C LYS A 112 -45.58 23.14 4.99
N LEU A 113 -44.85 22.58 5.96
CA LEU A 113 -45.03 21.21 6.44
C LEU A 113 -45.56 21.21 7.88
N ALA A 114 -46.61 20.44 8.14
CA ALA A 114 -47.15 20.18 9.47
C ALA A 114 -46.17 19.41 10.39
N ASP A 115 -46.42 19.45 11.70
CA ASP A 115 -45.56 18.83 12.71
C ASP A 115 -45.67 17.29 12.71
N SER A 116 -46.72 16.72 12.11
CA SER A 116 -46.84 15.27 11.87
C SER A 116 -45.82 14.72 10.87
N VAL A 117 -45.27 15.55 9.97
CA VAL A 117 -44.37 15.09 8.89
C VAL A 117 -43.04 14.62 9.49
N ARG A 118 -42.68 13.37 9.24
CA ARG A 118 -41.46 12.70 9.73
C ARG A 118 -40.36 12.63 8.69
N SER A 119 -40.69 12.61 7.39
CA SER A 119 -39.71 12.46 6.31
C SER A 119 -40.02 13.23 5.04
N ILE A 120 -38.98 13.74 4.37
CA ILE A 120 -39.02 14.24 2.99
C ILE A 120 -38.20 13.28 2.11
N GLY A 121 -38.81 12.76 1.04
CA GLY A 121 -38.22 11.78 0.14
C GLY A 121 -37.06 12.31 -0.71
N GLU A 122 -36.32 11.39 -1.32
CA GLU A 122 -35.24 11.68 -2.28
C GLU A 122 -35.76 12.58 -3.41
N MET A 123 -34.98 13.61 -3.77
CA MET A 123 -35.28 14.55 -4.86
C MET A 123 -36.66 15.25 -4.79
N CYS A 124 -37.33 15.26 -3.63
CA CYS A 124 -38.70 15.77 -3.50
C CYS A 124 -38.87 17.17 -4.10
N PHE A 125 -37.95 18.10 -3.82
CA PHE A 125 -37.90 19.47 -4.37
C PHE A 125 -36.63 19.72 -5.22
N PHE A 126 -36.08 18.69 -5.85
CA PHE A 126 -34.90 18.84 -6.70
C PHE A 126 -35.16 19.80 -7.86
N ARG A 127 -34.23 20.73 -8.12
CA ARG A 127 -34.30 21.77 -9.16
C ARG A 127 -35.54 22.68 -9.05
N ASN A 128 -35.98 22.96 -7.83
CA ASN A 128 -37.01 23.97 -7.57
C ASN A 128 -36.42 25.38 -7.56
N GLY A 129 -36.13 25.90 -8.75
CA GLY A 129 -35.40 27.16 -8.95
C GLY A 129 -36.12 28.41 -8.44
N SER A 130 -37.39 28.33 -8.06
CA SER A 130 -38.15 29.44 -7.49
C SER A 130 -38.41 29.33 -5.98
N LEU A 131 -38.03 28.20 -5.36
CA LEU A 131 -38.33 27.92 -3.96
C LEU A 131 -37.43 28.78 -3.06
N GLU A 132 -38.00 29.83 -2.48
CA GLU A 132 -37.27 30.77 -1.62
C GLU A 132 -37.48 30.50 -0.12
N LYS A 133 -38.67 30.00 0.26
CA LYS A 133 -39.06 29.82 1.66
C LYS A 133 -39.57 28.40 1.94
N ILE A 134 -39.07 27.80 3.01
CA ILE A 134 -39.60 26.54 3.53
C ILE A 134 -39.80 26.61 5.05
N GLU A 135 -40.98 26.17 5.50
CA GLU A 135 -41.32 25.97 6.90
C GLU A 135 -41.38 24.46 7.17
N LEU A 136 -40.34 23.94 7.83
CA LEU A 136 -40.25 22.52 8.21
C LEU A 136 -40.98 22.29 9.55
N GLY A 137 -41.75 21.21 9.64
CA GLY A 137 -42.37 20.78 10.90
C GLY A 137 -41.32 20.28 11.91
N ASN A 138 -41.55 20.53 13.20
CA ASN A 138 -40.66 20.17 14.32
C ASN A 138 -40.45 18.65 14.45
N GLY A 139 -41.42 17.89 13.95
CA GLY A 139 -41.42 16.44 13.97
C GLY A 139 -40.56 15.76 12.93
N LEU A 140 -39.89 16.50 12.05
CA LEU A 140 -39.12 15.95 10.94
C LEU A 140 -37.84 15.26 11.44
N THR A 141 -37.60 14.04 10.97
CA THR A 141 -36.46 13.19 11.38
C THR A 141 -35.52 12.81 10.24
N SER A 142 -35.94 12.99 8.98
CA SER A 142 -35.09 12.70 7.81
C SER A 142 -35.43 13.55 6.59
N ILE A 143 -34.39 13.95 5.86
CA ILE A 143 -34.48 14.60 4.54
C ILE A 143 -33.64 13.76 3.57
N GLY A 144 -34.25 13.34 2.45
CA GLY A 144 -33.64 12.43 1.48
C GLY A 144 -32.52 13.06 0.62
N GLU A 145 -31.75 12.19 -0.04
CA GLU A 145 -30.68 12.56 -0.99
C GLU A 145 -31.21 13.59 -2.00
N ALA A 146 -30.46 14.68 -2.21
CA ALA A 146 -30.77 15.74 -3.16
C ALA A 146 -32.15 16.43 -3.01
N ALA A 147 -32.84 16.30 -1.86
CA ALA A 147 -34.22 16.78 -1.70
C ALA A 147 -34.42 18.26 -2.02
N PHE A 148 -33.45 19.14 -1.74
CA PHE A 148 -33.51 20.59 -2.01
C PHE A 148 -32.45 21.08 -3.00
N SER A 149 -31.78 20.16 -3.70
CA SER A 149 -30.67 20.51 -4.59
C SER A 149 -31.13 21.44 -5.71
N VAL A 150 -30.39 22.53 -5.94
CA VAL A 150 -30.64 23.59 -6.93
C VAL A 150 -31.97 24.30 -6.65
N SER A 151 -32.22 24.63 -5.38
CA SER A 151 -33.29 25.53 -4.97
C SER A 151 -32.76 26.94 -4.69
N ASN A 152 -33.65 27.94 -4.66
CA ASN A 152 -33.31 29.32 -4.32
C ASN A 152 -33.55 29.65 -2.83
N LEU A 153 -33.49 28.62 -1.97
CA LEU A 153 -33.70 28.77 -0.54
C LEU A 153 -32.68 29.77 0.02
N LYS A 154 -33.18 30.81 0.70
CA LYS A 154 -32.33 31.84 1.33
C LYS A 154 -31.90 31.44 2.73
N LYS A 155 -32.80 30.84 3.50
CA LYS A 155 -32.59 30.38 4.88
C LYS A 155 -33.35 29.08 5.11
N VAL A 156 -32.76 28.20 5.92
CA VAL A 156 -33.40 26.94 6.33
C VAL A 156 -33.14 26.71 7.82
N SER A 157 -34.22 26.57 8.59
CA SER A 157 -34.15 26.18 10.01
C SER A 157 -34.37 24.67 10.12
N LEU A 158 -33.29 23.91 10.36
CA LEU A 158 -33.39 22.47 10.53
C LEU A 158 -33.95 22.11 11.92
N PRO A 159 -35.01 21.28 12.01
CA PRO A 159 -35.51 20.83 13.31
C PRO A 159 -34.50 19.90 14.01
N ILE A 160 -34.57 19.84 15.34
CA ILE A 160 -33.59 19.12 16.19
C ILE A 160 -33.52 17.61 15.89
N GLY A 161 -34.59 17.03 15.33
CA GLY A 161 -34.64 15.64 14.89
C GLY A 161 -33.70 15.32 13.73
N ILE A 162 -33.31 16.33 12.94
CA ILE A 162 -32.38 16.20 11.81
C ILE A 162 -30.94 16.13 12.33
N THR A 163 -30.52 14.91 12.68
CA THR A 163 -29.16 14.63 13.15
C THR A 163 -28.21 14.22 12.02
N HIS A 164 -28.73 13.94 10.82
CA HIS A 164 -27.96 13.51 9.65
C HIS A 164 -28.51 14.19 8.40
N ILE A 165 -27.64 14.75 7.57
CA ILE A 165 -28.01 15.33 6.27
C ILE A 165 -27.43 14.45 5.18
N GLU A 166 -28.30 13.96 4.29
CA GLU A 166 -27.94 13.06 3.20
C GLU A 166 -27.13 13.77 2.11
N SER A 167 -26.52 12.99 1.22
CA SER A 167 -25.71 13.52 0.13
C SER A 167 -26.52 14.44 -0.79
N ASP A 168 -25.85 15.46 -1.32
CA ASP A 168 -26.40 16.42 -2.27
C ASP A 168 -27.64 17.20 -1.79
N THR A 169 -28.08 17.08 -0.53
CA THR A 169 -29.37 17.62 -0.05
C THR A 169 -29.58 19.09 -0.40
N PHE A 170 -28.56 19.93 -0.23
CA PHE A 170 -28.58 21.36 -0.56
C PHE A 170 -27.61 21.71 -1.71
N TYR A 171 -27.21 20.73 -2.54
CA TYR A 171 -26.29 20.95 -3.64
C TYR A 171 -26.76 22.12 -4.51
N GLY A 172 -25.92 23.12 -4.75
CA GLY A 172 -26.25 24.24 -5.63
C GLY A 172 -27.35 25.17 -5.16
N CYS A 173 -27.66 25.20 -3.86
CA CYS A 173 -28.52 26.24 -3.27
C CYS A 173 -27.75 27.57 -3.18
N LYS A 174 -27.54 28.21 -4.34
CA LYS A 174 -26.64 29.37 -4.47
C LYS A 174 -27.08 30.59 -3.66
N GLN A 175 -28.37 30.69 -3.34
CA GLN A 175 -28.96 31.78 -2.55
C GLN A 175 -28.94 31.51 -1.03
N LEU A 176 -28.53 30.33 -0.58
CA LEU A 176 -28.55 29.97 0.84
C LEU A 176 -27.48 30.76 1.59
N GLU A 177 -27.90 31.66 2.49
CA GLU A 177 -27.01 32.56 3.23
C GLU A 177 -26.52 31.93 4.54
N SER A 178 -27.39 31.19 5.24
CA SER A 178 -27.12 30.61 6.55
C SER A 178 -27.93 29.35 6.80
N ILE A 179 -27.35 28.43 7.58
CA ILE A 179 -27.99 27.21 8.07
C ILE A 179 -27.37 26.81 9.41
N ASN A 180 -28.21 26.51 10.41
CA ASN A 180 -27.72 26.02 11.70
C ASN A 180 -27.43 24.52 11.64
N LEU A 181 -26.18 24.13 11.95
CA LEU A 181 -25.70 22.74 11.92
C LEU A 181 -25.19 22.25 13.29
N GLU A 182 -25.49 22.97 14.38
CA GLU A 182 -24.93 22.71 15.72
C GLU A 182 -25.36 21.35 16.31
N HIS A 183 -26.55 20.84 15.93
CA HIS A 183 -27.05 19.52 16.36
C HIS A 183 -26.78 18.38 15.38
N VAL A 184 -26.19 18.69 14.21
CA VAL A 184 -25.99 17.73 13.12
C VAL A 184 -24.74 16.88 13.38
N LYS A 185 -24.91 15.55 13.37
CA LYS A 185 -23.84 14.57 13.63
C LYS A 185 -23.16 14.04 12.36
N SER A 186 -23.79 14.20 11.20
CA SER A 186 -23.26 13.71 9.92
C SER A 186 -23.70 14.59 8.76
N ILE A 187 -22.75 14.97 7.91
CA ILE A 187 -22.97 15.71 6.66
C ILE A 187 -22.47 14.86 5.48
N GLY A 188 -23.38 14.53 4.58
CA GLY A 188 -23.13 13.70 3.39
C GLY A 188 -22.31 14.40 2.30
N ARG A 189 -22.06 13.67 1.20
CA ARG A 189 -21.21 14.13 0.09
C ARG A 189 -21.85 15.31 -0.61
N ARG A 190 -21.05 16.32 -0.95
CA ARG A 190 -21.48 17.49 -1.74
C ARG A 190 -22.74 18.19 -1.21
N THR A 191 -23.03 18.05 0.08
CA THR A 191 -24.30 18.53 0.68
C THR A 191 -24.53 20.01 0.41
N PHE A 192 -23.49 20.85 0.51
CA PHE A 192 -23.52 22.28 0.26
C PHE A 192 -22.63 22.69 -0.93
N TYR A 193 -22.32 21.75 -1.83
CA TYR A 193 -21.47 22.03 -2.98
C TYR A 193 -22.02 23.22 -3.77
N ILE A 194 -21.15 24.20 -4.08
CA ILE A 194 -21.44 25.48 -4.76
C ILE A 194 -22.60 26.30 -4.16
N CYS A 195 -22.85 26.19 -2.84
CA CYS A 195 -23.70 27.14 -2.12
C CYS A 195 -22.92 28.45 -1.91
N SER A 196 -22.81 29.25 -2.97
CA SER A 196 -21.86 30.35 -3.09
C SER A 196 -22.10 31.49 -2.08
N ASN A 197 -23.35 31.73 -1.65
CA ASN A 197 -23.69 32.78 -0.69
C ASN A 197 -23.64 32.33 0.78
N LEU A 198 -23.36 31.05 1.05
CA LEU A 198 -23.33 30.52 2.41
C LEU A 198 -22.14 31.13 3.14
N SER A 199 -22.40 31.97 4.14
CA SER A 199 -21.37 32.70 4.90
C SER A 199 -21.31 32.28 6.36
N GLY A 200 -22.47 32.12 7.02
CA GLY A 200 -22.55 31.72 8.42
C GLY A 200 -22.67 30.21 8.58
N ILE A 201 -21.61 29.55 9.07
CA ILE A 201 -21.62 28.13 9.41
C ILE A 201 -21.14 27.85 10.84
N HIS A 202 -21.98 27.17 11.61
CA HIS A 202 -21.65 26.65 12.94
C HIS A 202 -21.76 25.13 12.91
N LEU A 203 -20.62 24.45 12.81
CA LEU A 203 -20.55 22.99 12.81
C LEU A 203 -20.70 22.46 14.24
N SER A 204 -21.40 21.33 14.39
CA SER A 204 -21.52 20.63 15.66
C SER A 204 -20.16 20.19 16.22
N THR A 205 -19.96 20.36 17.53
CA THR A 205 -18.81 19.78 18.25
C THR A 205 -18.86 18.25 18.29
N ASP A 206 -20.06 17.67 18.15
CA ASP A 206 -20.32 16.23 18.08
C ASP A 206 -20.34 15.68 16.64
N LEU A 207 -19.96 16.49 15.64
CA LEU A 207 -19.92 16.08 14.23
C LEU A 207 -18.97 14.88 14.03
N GLN A 208 -19.54 13.72 13.71
CA GLN A 208 -18.81 12.46 13.56
C GLN A 208 -18.40 12.17 12.12
N GLN A 209 -19.07 12.80 11.14
CA GLN A 209 -18.86 12.57 9.73
C GLN A 209 -19.01 13.86 8.92
N LEU A 210 -18.01 14.15 8.10
CA LEU A 210 -17.98 15.25 7.14
C LEU A 210 -17.36 14.71 5.84
N GLU A 211 -18.18 14.43 4.83
CA GLU A 211 -17.77 13.67 3.65
C GLU A 211 -17.22 14.52 2.49
N TYR A 212 -16.81 13.83 1.41
CA TYR A 212 -16.26 14.38 0.18
C TYR A 212 -16.99 15.64 -0.31
N ALA A 213 -16.21 16.70 -0.52
CA ALA A 213 -16.64 17.97 -1.13
C ALA A 213 -17.89 18.60 -0.50
N ALA A 214 -18.16 18.37 0.79
CA ALA A 214 -19.37 18.83 1.46
C ALA A 214 -19.60 20.35 1.35
N PHE A 215 -18.54 21.16 1.40
CA PHE A 215 -18.59 22.62 1.29
C PHE A 215 -17.78 23.16 0.09
N ARG A 216 -17.48 22.32 -0.91
CA ARG A 216 -16.69 22.78 -2.06
C ARG A 216 -17.42 23.90 -2.81
N GLY A 217 -16.75 25.01 -3.07
CA GLY A 217 -17.31 26.17 -3.76
C GLY A 217 -18.26 27.02 -2.93
N CYS A 218 -18.29 26.84 -1.59
CA CYS A 218 -18.94 27.78 -0.67
C CYS A 218 -18.10 29.05 -0.55
N SER A 219 -18.12 29.87 -1.60
CA SER A 219 -17.21 31.00 -1.78
C SER A 219 -17.36 32.13 -0.76
N SER A 220 -18.43 32.16 0.04
CA SER A 220 -18.68 33.19 1.06
C SER A 220 -18.36 32.77 2.50
N ILE A 221 -18.02 31.51 2.78
CA ILE A 221 -17.61 31.08 4.13
C ILE A 221 -16.28 31.75 4.45
N ASP A 222 -16.20 32.45 5.58
CA ASP A 222 -14.98 33.16 6.00
C ASP A 222 -14.27 32.52 7.21
N LYS A 223 -14.99 31.79 8.05
CA LYS A 223 -14.45 31.09 9.22
C LYS A 223 -15.09 29.72 9.44
N VAL A 224 -14.28 28.73 9.81
CA VAL A 224 -14.74 27.38 10.15
C VAL A 224 -14.09 26.87 11.43
N ASN A 225 -14.90 26.30 12.33
CA ASN A 225 -14.42 25.56 13.50
C ASN A 225 -14.74 24.08 13.34
N ILE A 226 -13.71 23.23 13.28
CA ILE A 226 -13.88 21.79 13.14
C ILE A 226 -14.11 21.12 14.52
N GLY A 227 -15.12 20.26 14.61
CA GLY A 227 -15.43 19.48 15.81
C GLY A 227 -14.41 18.37 16.10
N SER A 228 -14.23 18.03 17.38
CA SER A 228 -13.19 17.12 17.87
C SER A 228 -13.49 15.62 17.69
N LYS A 229 -14.62 15.26 17.06
CA LYS A 229 -15.01 13.85 16.82
C LYS A 229 -14.60 13.32 15.44
N LEU A 230 -14.15 14.18 14.54
CA LEU A 230 -13.63 13.80 13.23
C LEU A 230 -12.18 13.32 13.35
N SER A 231 -11.80 12.23 12.66
CA SER A 231 -10.39 11.78 12.64
C SER A 231 -9.55 12.40 11.51
N GLU A 232 -10.22 12.92 10.49
CA GLU A 232 -9.58 13.47 9.28
C GLU A 232 -10.50 14.50 8.60
N LEU A 233 -9.91 15.34 7.76
CA LEU A 233 -10.65 16.19 6.82
C LEU A 233 -10.71 15.53 5.46
N SER A 234 -11.93 15.28 4.98
CA SER A 234 -12.20 14.56 3.72
C SER A 234 -11.70 15.28 2.46
N GLU A 235 -11.57 14.52 1.38
CA GLU A 235 -11.15 15.06 0.08
C GLU A 235 -12.08 16.20 -0.38
N GLN A 236 -11.46 17.31 -0.83
CA GLN A 236 -12.12 18.51 -1.36
C GLN A 236 -13.12 19.19 -0.43
N VAL A 237 -13.15 18.85 0.87
CA VAL A 237 -14.21 19.28 1.79
C VAL A 237 -14.49 20.79 1.79
N PHE A 238 -13.46 21.63 1.71
CA PHE A 238 -13.54 23.10 1.63
C PHE A 238 -12.88 23.66 0.37
N ALA A 239 -12.64 22.85 -0.67
CA ALA A 239 -12.04 23.34 -1.90
C ALA A 239 -12.84 24.52 -2.48
N GLU A 240 -12.18 25.53 -3.04
CA GLU A 240 -12.78 26.73 -3.63
C GLU A 240 -13.65 27.55 -2.66
N CYS A 241 -13.47 27.40 -1.34
CA CYS A 241 -13.98 28.36 -0.35
C CYS A 241 -13.09 29.62 -0.36
N SER A 242 -13.19 30.40 -1.42
CA SER A 242 -12.27 31.51 -1.72
C SER A 242 -12.22 32.61 -0.66
N SER A 243 -13.30 32.80 0.12
CA SER A 243 -13.33 33.76 1.23
C SER A 243 -12.92 33.20 2.58
N LEU A 244 -12.60 31.90 2.69
CA LEU A 244 -12.22 31.28 3.97
C LEU A 244 -10.90 31.87 4.44
N LYS A 245 -10.91 32.63 5.54
CA LYS A 245 -9.74 33.32 6.12
C LYS A 245 -9.11 32.52 7.26
N GLU A 246 -9.96 31.93 8.09
CA GLU A 246 -9.56 31.26 9.33
C GLU A 246 -10.19 29.88 9.45
N ILE A 247 -9.38 28.90 9.86
CA ILE A 247 -9.88 27.60 10.27
C ILE A 247 -9.19 27.09 11.54
N TYR A 248 -9.99 26.55 12.46
CA TYR A 248 -9.51 25.77 13.60
C TYR A 248 -9.64 24.26 13.31
N ILE A 249 -8.51 23.55 13.32
CA ILE A 249 -8.42 22.09 13.12
C ILE A 249 -7.97 21.44 14.44
N PRO A 250 -8.79 20.65 15.14
CA PRO A 250 -8.42 20.13 16.45
C PRO A 250 -7.30 19.06 16.37
N ASP A 251 -6.53 18.92 17.44
CA ASP A 251 -5.33 18.05 17.52
C ASP A 251 -5.61 16.54 17.55
N ASN A 252 -6.84 16.13 17.24
CA ASN A 252 -7.18 14.73 17.00
C ASN A 252 -7.29 14.40 15.49
N ILE A 253 -7.19 15.41 14.62
CA ILE A 253 -7.14 15.25 13.17
C ILE A 253 -5.74 14.79 12.77
N THR A 254 -5.65 13.58 12.20
CA THR A 254 -4.37 13.00 11.78
C THR A 254 -4.09 13.17 10.29
N ALA A 255 -5.10 13.52 9.48
CA ALA A 255 -4.94 13.67 8.04
C ALA A 255 -5.80 14.79 7.46
N ILE A 256 -5.19 15.55 6.55
CA ILE A 256 -5.86 16.49 5.65
C ILE A 256 -5.78 15.87 4.26
N GLN A 257 -6.92 15.37 3.77
CA GLN A 257 -6.97 14.59 2.54
C GLN A 257 -6.79 15.46 1.29
N LYS A 258 -6.74 14.80 0.13
CA LYS A 258 -6.53 15.44 -1.18
C LYS A 258 -7.40 16.69 -1.37
N ALA A 259 -6.78 17.78 -1.78
CA ALA A 259 -7.43 19.03 -2.17
C ALA A 259 -8.40 19.62 -1.12
N ALA A 260 -8.27 19.29 0.18
CA ALA A 260 -9.21 19.73 1.22
C ALA A 260 -9.43 21.25 1.25
N PHE A 261 -8.38 22.04 0.98
CA PHE A 261 -8.37 23.51 0.90
C PHE A 261 -7.83 24.03 -0.44
N TYR A 262 -8.01 23.25 -1.52
CA TYR A 262 -7.63 23.68 -2.87
C TYR A 262 -8.28 25.03 -3.21
N GLU A 263 -7.53 26.02 -3.68
CA GLU A 263 -8.00 27.36 -4.05
C GLU A 263 -8.78 28.10 -2.94
N CYS A 264 -8.48 27.81 -1.67
CA CYS A 264 -8.89 28.66 -0.54
C CYS A 264 -8.00 29.91 -0.48
N THR A 265 -8.14 30.79 -1.47
CA THR A 265 -7.18 31.88 -1.74
C THR A 265 -6.99 32.85 -0.57
N ALA A 266 -8.02 33.10 0.24
CA ALA A 266 -7.97 33.97 1.41
C ALA A 266 -7.48 33.28 2.70
N LEU A 267 -7.23 31.96 2.69
CA LEU A 267 -6.91 31.21 3.91
C LEU A 267 -5.53 31.58 4.41
N GLY A 268 -5.47 32.38 5.47
CA GLY A 268 -4.23 32.86 6.09
C GLY A 268 -3.95 32.23 7.45
N GLN A 269 -5.00 31.91 8.21
CA GLN A 269 -4.86 31.42 9.57
C GLN A 269 -5.38 30.00 9.72
N VAL A 270 -4.47 29.06 9.97
CA VAL A 270 -4.78 27.68 10.35
C VAL A 270 -4.29 27.48 11.79
N THR A 271 -5.21 27.24 12.72
CA THR A 271 -4.89 27.00 14.13
C THR A 271 -5.22 25.57 14.54
N GLY A 272 -4.55 25.09 15.60
CA GLY A 272 -4.51 23.68 15.95
C GLY A 272 -3.63 22.87 14.98
N ALA A 273 -4.09 21.70 14.54
CA ALA A 273 -3.44 20.80 13.57
C ALA A 273 -2.10 20.18 14.01
N LYS A 274 -1.79 20.13 15.32
CA LYS A 274 -0.50 19.64 15.82
C LYS A 274 -0.31 18.14 15.70
N SER A 275 -1.39 17.37 15.58
CA SER A 275 -1.33 15.92 15.36
C SER A 275 -1.46 15.49 13.90
N VAL A 276 -1.46 16.42 12.95
CA VAL A 276 -1.51 16.07 11.52
C VAL A 276 -0.26 15.25 11.17
N GLU A 277 -0.47 14.08 10.58
CA GLU A 277 0.57 13.17 10.12
C GLU A 277 0.72 13.22 8.59
N VAL A 278 -0.38 13.50 7.88
CA VAL A 278 -0.48 13.44 6.42
C VAL A 278 -1.14 14.69 5.86
N LEU A 279 -0.42 15.33 4.94
CA LEU A 279 -0.94 16.38 4.05
C LEU A 279 -1.10 15.79 2.65
N GLY A 280 -2.34 15.67 2.18
CA GLY A 280 -2.68 15.04 0.91
C GLY A 280 -2.23 15.84 -0.32
N GLU A 281 -2.34 15.21 -1.49
CA GLU A 281 -2.13 15.87 -2.78
C GLU A 281 -2.99 17.14 -2.89
N MET A 282 -2.37 18.27 -3.24
CA MET A 282 -3.02 19.57 -3.42
C MET A 282 -3.76 20.10 -2.18
N ALA A 283 -3.49 19.59 -0.97
CA ALA A 283 -4.25 19.89 0.24
C ALA A 283 -4.49 21.39 0.49
N PHE A 284 -3.49 22.25 0.23
CA PHE A 284 -3.54 23.71 0.33
C PHE A 284 -3.15 24.40 -0.98
N ASN A 285 -3.19 23.70 -2.11
CA ASN A 285 -2.76 24.28 -3.38
C ASN A 285 -3.56 25.55 -3.70
N GLY A 286 -2.89 26.66 -4.00
CA GLY A 286 -3.54 27.95 -4.26
C GLY A 286 -4.04 28.69 -3.01
N ALA A 287 -3.71 28.26 -1.79
CA ALA A 287 -3.98 29.03 -0.56
C ALA A 287 -3.02 30.23 -0.44
N LYS A 288 -3.26 31.26 -1.26
CA LYS A 288 -2.34 32.38 -1.50
C LYS A 288 -2.02 33.20 -0.25
N SER A 289 -2.96 33.29 0.70
CA SER A 289 -2.78 34.02 1.96
C SER A 289 -2.11 33.20 3.08
N LEU A 290 -1.86 31.90 2.91
CA LEU A 290 -1.26 31.08 3.97
C LEU A 290 0.22 31.46 4.14
N GLU A 291 0.58 32.02 5.29
CA GLU A 291 1.92 32.58 5.51
C GLU A 291 2.90 31.65 6.20
N THR A 292 2.43 30.84 7.15
CA THR A 292 3.30 30.04 8.03
C THR A 292 2.93 28.56 8.02
N TYR A 293 3.84 27.70 8.48
CA TYR A 293 3.60 26.29 8.68
C TYR A 293 2.89 26.04 10.03
N PRO A 294 1.59 25.68 10.05
CA PRO A 294 0.81 25.56 11.29
C PRO A 294 0.97 24.20 11.98
N PHE A 295 1.54 23.20 11.33
CA PHE A 295 1.51 21.80 11.78
C PHE A 295 2.59 21.49 12.84
N GLY A 296 2.48 20.33 13.49
CA GLY A 296 3.47 19.84 14.45
C GLY A 296 4.46 18.82 13.86
N ASP A 297 5.34 18.29 14.70
CA ASP A 297 6.46 17.39 14.30
C ASP A 297 6.03 15.94 13.97
N LYS A 298 4.73 15.70 13.75
CA LYS A 298 4.21 14.37 13.38
C LYS A 298 4.02 14.20 11.88
N VAL A 299 4.11 15.28 11.10
CA VAL A 299 3.95 15.22 9.64
C VAL A 299 5.06 14.37 9.06
N TRP A 300 4.71 13.21 8.50
CA TRP A 300 5.66 12.34 7.80
C TRP A 300 5.51 12.40 6.28
N SER A 301 4.36 12.88 5.78
CA SER A 301 4.03 12.94 4.35
C SER A 301 3.47 14.29 3.94
N ILE A 302 4.11 14.90 2.94
CA ILE A 302 3.66 16.09 2.21
C ILE A 302 3.39 15.68 0.75
N GLY A 303 2.12 15.67 0.35
CA GLY A 303 1.67 15.20 -0.95
C GLY A 303 2.11 16.08 -2.13
N ASN A 304 1.87 15.58 -3.35
CA ASN A 304 2.13 16.34 -4.58
C ASN A 304 1.40 17.68 -4.55
N SER A 305 2.08 18.77 -4.90
CA SER A 305 1.50 20.10 -4.98
C SER A 305 0.81 20.59 -3.69
N ALA A 306 1.08 19.99 -2.52
CA ALA A 306 0.35 20.25 -1.28
C ALA A 306 0.26 21.75 -0.93
N PHE A 307 1.35 22.50 -1.11
CA PHE A 307 1.43 23.95 -0.92
C PHE A 307 1.76 24.71 -2.22
N SER A 308 1.61 24.08 -3.39
CA SER A 308 1.94 24.76 -4.64
C SER A 308 1.03 25.97 -4.87
N GLY A 309 1.62 27.11 -5.25
CA GLY A 309 0.90 28.37 -5.43
C GLY A 309 0.47 29.06 -4.14
N CYS A 310 0.91 28.60 -2.96
CA CYS A 310 0.77 29.35 -1.71
C CYS A 310 1.78 30.50 -1.72
N SER A 311 1.46 31.57 -2.46
CA SER A 311 2.41 32.63 -2.81
C SER A 311 2.90 33.48 -1.63
N SER A 312 2.33 33.33 -0.44
CA SER A 312 2.79 33.98 0.80
C SER A 312 3.45 33.00 1.77
N PHE A 313 3.47 31.70 1.46
CA PHE A 313 3.86 30.65 2.38
C PHE A 313 5.36 30.61 2.62
N LYS A 314 5.74 30.61 3.90
CA LYS A 314 7.10 30.52 4.40
C LYS A 314 7.24 29.36 5.37
N ILE A 315 8.39 28.68 5.26
CA ILE A 315 8.90 27.70 6.21
C ILE A 315 10.42 27.73 6.10
N ASP A 316 11.11 27.68 7.21
CA ASP A 316 12.58 27.73 7.30
C ASP A 316 13.19 26.32 7.36
N LYS A 317 12.49 25.35 7.95
CA LYS A 317 12.92 23.96 8.05
C LYS A 317 11.80 22.97 7.76
N ILE A 318 12.06 22.02 6.86
CA ILE A 318 11.23 20.81 6.74
C ILE A 318 11.51 19.91 7.96
N PRO A 319 10.50 19.50 8.76
CA PRO A 319 10.73 18.72 9.97
C PRO A 319 11.43 17.37 9.74
N ASP A 320 12.18 16.89 10.75
CA ASP A 320 12.90 15.60 10.72
C ASP A 320 11.96 14.39 10.54
N SER A 321 10.70 14.54 10.94
CA SER A 321 9.66 13.52 10.76
C SER A 321 9.26 13.31 9.30
N VAL A 322 9.51 14.28 8.41
CA VAL A 322 9.09 14.22 7.00
C VAL A 322 9.98 13.24 6.26
N THR A 323 9.40 12.12 5.86
CA THR A 323 10.08 11.09 5.06
C THR A 323 9.65 11.16 3.60
N PHE A 324 8.51 11.77 3.33
CA PHE A 324 7.99 11.93 1.99
C PHE A 324 7.55 13.38 1.68
N MET A 325 7.98 13.89 0.52
CA MET A 325 7.62 15.19 -0.02
C MET A 325 7.43 15.08 -1.53
N GLY A 326 6.21 15.31 -2.03
CA GLY A 326 5.83 15.07 -3.43
C GLY A 326 6.38 16.07 -4.44
N THR A 327 6.15 15.79 -5.72
CA THR A 327 6.47 16.73 -6.82
C THR A 327 5.67 18.02 -6.62
N TRP A 328 6.28 19.18 -6.90
CA TRP A 328 5.64 20.50 -6.73
C TRP A 328 5.19 20.82 -5.30
N ALA A 329 5.56 20.05 -4.27
CA ALA A 329 5.03 20.21 -2.90
C ALA A 329 5.03 21.67 -2.40
N PHE A 330 6.08 22.43 -2.70
CA PHE A 330 6.28 23.84 -2.30
C PHE A 330 6.55 24.76 -3.51
N GLY A 331 6.16 24.38 -4.73
CA GLY A 331 6.42 25.22 -5.90
C GLY A 331 5.62 26.52 -5.88
N LYS A 332 6.19 27.63 -6.37
CA LYS A 332 5.57 28.97 -6.33
C LYS A 332 5.19 29.45 -4.91
N THR A 333 6.05 29.17 -3.92
CA THR A 333 5.91 29.67 -2.53
C THR A 333 6.84 30.85 -2.25
N ALA A 334 6.64 31.52 -1.11
CA ALA A 334 7.46 32.65 -0.66
C ALA A 334 8.65 32.25 0.22
N ILE A 335 9.05 30.97 0.21
CA ILE A 335 10.18 30.47 1.00
C ILE A 335 11.46 31.25 0.65
N GLU A 336 12.14 31.77 1.67
CA GLU A 336 13.35 32.58 1.54
C GLU A 336 14.64 31.77 1.75
N THR A 337 14.61 30.86 2.71
CA THR A 337 15.68 29.90 2.99
C THR A 337 15.04 28.58 3.39
N ILE A 338 15.71 27.46 3.12
CA ILE A 338 15.18 26.14 3.50
C ILE A 338 16.28 25.20 3.99
N GLU A 339 16.04 24.64 5.18
CA GLU A 339 16.75 23.50 5.74
C GLU A 339 15.86 22.25 5.64
N PHE A 340 16.49 21.11 5.40
CA PHE A 340 15.78 19.85 5.25
C PHE A 340 16.08 18.92 6.42
N GLY A 341 15.04 18.36 7.02
CA GLY A 341 15.16 17.33 8.05
C GLY A 341 15.85 16.06 7.56
N SER A 342 16.49 15.37 8.49
CA SER A 342 17.18 14.08 8.29
C SER A 342 16.25 12.95 7.85
N GLY A 343 14.93 13.14 7.93
CA GLY A 343 13.95 12.21 7.39
C GLY A 343 14.00 12.06 5.87
N LEU A 344 14.51 13.03 5.09
CA LEU A 344 14.51 13.02 3.62
C LEU A 344 15.82 12.53 2.99
N THR A 345 15.71 11.70 1.94
CA THR A 345 16.86 11.22 1.13
C THR A 345 16.80 11.73 -0.30
N TYR A 346 15.68 12.33 -0.70
CA TYR A 346 15.48 12.88 -2.04
C TYR A 346 14.68 14.15 -1.96
N ILE A 347 15.00 15.11 -2.83
CA ILE A 347 14.14 16.26 -3.12
C ILE A 347 13.47 15.99 -4.47
N ASN A 348 12.14 15.82 -4.46
CA ASN A 348 11.38 15.40 -5.63
C ASN A 348 11.34 16.45 -6.74
N SER A 349 10.98 16.02 -7.95
CA SER A 349 11.00 16.90 -9.12
C SER A 349 10.10 18.11 -8.90
N TYR A 350 10.54 19.29 -9.32
CA TYR A 350 9.82 20.56 -9.17
C TYR A 350 9.40 20.94 -7.74
N ALA A 351 9.89 20.26 -6.68
CA ALA A 351 9.38 20.44 -5.32
C ALA A 351 9.39 21.90 -4.85
N PHE A 352 10.37 22.69 -5.26
CA PHE A 352 10.55 24.12 -4.96
C PHE A 352 10.67 24.96 -6.24
N SER A 353 10.13 24.48 -7.37
CA SER A 353 10.18 25.23 -8.63
C SER A 353 9.44 26.57 -8.52
N TYR A 354 9.97 27.63 -9.11
CA TYR A 354 9.43 28.99 -9.08
C TYR A 354 9.31 29.62 -7.68
N CYS A 355 10.12 29.20 -6.70
CA CYS A 355 10.23 29.92 -5.43
C CYS A 355 11.04 31.21 -5.63
N SER A 356 10.34 32.30 -5.97
CA SER A 356 10.95 33.57 -6.39
C SER A 356 11.78 34.28 -5.32
N ASN A 357 11.58 33.91 -4.05
CA ASN A 357 12.29 34.48 -2.90
C ASN A 357 13.40 33.59 -2.35
N LEU A 358 13.54 32.35 -2.84
CA LEU A 358 14.49 31.40 -2.27
C LEU A 358 15.94 31.84 -2.56
N THR A 359 16.73 32.03 -1.50
CA THR A 359 18.11 32.52 -1.58
C THR A 359 19.15 31.47 -1.17
N LYS A 360 18.79 30.56 -0.25
CA LYS A 360 19.69 29.55 0.33
C LYS A 360 19.00 28.21 0.54
N VAL A 361 19.72 27.12 0.23
CA VAL A 361 19.33 25.73 0.47
C VAL A 361 20.41 25.01 1.29
N THR A 362 20.01 24.34 2.38
CA THR A 362 20.89 23.48 3.20
C THR A 362 20.40 22.04 3.17
N LEU A 363 21.20 21.12 2.61
CA LEU A 363 20.85 19.69 2.52
C LEU A 363 21.21 18.93 3.82
N PRO A 364 20.49 17.84 4.17
CA PRO A 364 20.85 16.98 5.28
C PRO A 364 21.96 16.00 4.87
N ALA A 365 22.67 15.43 5.85
CA ALA A 365 23.80 14.53 5.62
C ALA A 365 23.42 13.22 4.88
N ASN A 366 22.16 12.77 4.95
CA ASN A 366 21.70 11.55 4.29
C ASN A 366 20.99 11.81 2.95
N MET A 367 21.11 13.02 2.39
CA MET A 367 20.56 13.35 1.08
C MET A 367 21.27 12.54 0.00
N GLN A 368 20.50 11.84 -0.84
CA GLN A 368 21.04 10.98 -1.89
C GLN A 368 20.83 11.57 -3.29
N SER A 369 19.75 12.31 -3.55
CA SER A 369 19.54 12.86 -4.89
C SER A 369 18.58 14.04 -4.93
N ILE A 370 18.93 15.03 -5.75
CA ILE A 370 18.09 16.17 -6.11
C ILE A 370 17.48 15.86 -7.48
N LYS A 371 16.15 15.78 -7.55
CA LYS A 371 15.45 15.36 -8.77
C LYS A 371 15.28 16.50 -9.76
N ILE A 372 14.76 16.12 -10.94
CA ILE A 372 14.66 16.95 -12.13
C ILE A 372 13.90 18.25 -11.80
N TYR A 373 14.48 19.40 -12.12
CA TYR A 373 13.89 20.72 -11.90
C TYR A 373 13.50 21.05 -10.44
N ALA A 374 14.07 20.36 -9.44
CA ALA A 374 13.68 20.52 -8.03
C ALA A 374 13.61 21.98 -7.53
N PHE A 375 14.56 22.82 -7.95
CA PHE A 375 14.67 24.25 -7.64
C PHE A 375 14.72 25.11 -8.92
N SER A 376 14.09 24.68 -10.01
CA SER A 376 14.10 25.44 -11.25
C SER A 376 13.39 26.79 -11.10
N HIS A 377 13.88 27.80 -11.82
CA HIS A 377 13.36 29.17 -11.82
C HIS A 377 13.27 29.79 -10.42
N CYS A 378 14.29 29.57 -9.58
CA CYS A 378 14.50 30.29 -8.33
C CYS A 378 15.53 31.43 -8.54
N PRO A 379 15.12 32.60 -9.05
CA PRO A 379 16.04 33.64 -9.56
C PRO A 379 16.93 34.29 -8.49
N LYS A 380 16.61 34.13 -7.20
CA LYS A 380 17.42 34.65 -6.10
C LYS A 380 18.33 33.60 -5.45
N LEU A 381 18.23 32.34 -5.87
CA LEU A 381 18.98 31.24 -5.28
C LEU A 381 20.46 31.37 -5.68
N LYS A 382 21.29 31.67 -4.68
CA LYS A 382 22.73 31.91 -4.87
C LYS A 382 23.59 30.93 -4.08
N ASN A 383 23.08 30.38 -2.98
CA ASN A 383 23.84 29.54 -2.06
C ASN A 383 23.18 28.17 -1.88
N VAL A 384 23.91 27.10 -2.19
CA VAL A 384 23.49 25.72 -1.91
C VAL A 384 24.62 25.01 -1.18
N ILE A 385 24.33 24.44 -0.01
CA ILE A 385 25.29 23.66 0.77
C ILE A 385 25.06 22.18 0.46
N PHE A 386 25.97 21.59 -0.32
CA PHE A 386 25.96 20.17 -0.64
C PHE A 386 26.64 19.34 0.45
N THR A 387 26.15 18.12 0.68
CA THR A 387 26.63 17.19 1.72
C THR A 387 27.18 15.91 1.11
N GLU A 388 28.20 15.32 1.73
CA GLU A 388 28.67 13.98 1.37
C GLU A 388 27.56 12.95 1.55
N GLY A 389 27.49 11.99 0.63
CA GLY A 389 26.38 11.04 0.50
C GLY A 389 25.44 11.35 -0.66
N LEU A 390 25.43 12.59 -1.16
CA LEU A 390 24.69 12.99 -2.37
C LEU A 390 25.25 12.27 -3.59
N LYS A 391 24.40 11.54 -4.32
CA LYS A 391 24.76 10.74 -5.49
C LYS A 391 24.47 11.44 -6.81
N THR A 392 23.30 12.07 -6.93
CA THR A 392 22.92 12.71 -8.20
C THR A 392 22.29 14.09 -8.04
N ILE A 393 22.61 14.98 -8.98
CA ILE A 393 21.96 16.26 -9.18
C ILE A 393 21.35 16.20 -10.59
N ASN A 394 20.04 16.01 -10.69
CA ASN A 394 19.40 15.71 -11.97
C ASN A 394 19.21 16.94 -12.85
N GLU A 395 18.78 16.70 -14.10
CA GLU A 395 18.50 17.70 -15.12
C GLU A 395 17.73 18.91 -14.56
N GLY A 396 18.20 20.11 -14.89
CA GLY A 396 17.50 21.35 -14.59
C GLY A 396 17.35 21.69 -13.10
N ALA A 397 17.98 20.94 -12.19
CA ALA A 397 17.75 21.06 -10.74
C ALA A 397 17.79 22.51 -10.22
N PHE A 398 18.72 23.33 -10.69
CA PHE A 398 18.92 24.73 -10.34
C PHE A 398 18.89 25.67 -11.56
N THR A 399 18.27 25.25 -12.67
CA THR A 399 18.16 26.13 -13.85
C THR A 399 17.42 27.42 -13.50
N GLY A 400 17.86 28.57 -14.02
CA GLY A 400 17.29 29.88 -13.67
C GLY A 400 17.62 30.38 -12.26
N SER A 401 18.61 29.78 -11.59
CA SER A 401 19.23 30.34 -10.39
C SER A 401 20.40 31.28 -10.73
N ILE A 402 20.97 31.93 -9.71
CA ILE A 402 22.13 32.83 -9.85
C ILE A 402 23.36 32.29 -9.08
N ILE A 403 23.45 30.95 -8.94
CA ILE A 403 24.58 30.28 -8.31
C ILE A 403 25.84 30.55 -9.13
N LYS A 404 26.82 31.23 -8.53
CA LYS A 404 28.09 31.55 -9.20
C LYS A 404 29.10 30.41 -9.10
N GLU A 405 29.15 29.76 -7.96
CA GLU A 405 30.08 28.68 -7.67
C GLU A 405 29.41 27.57 -6.85
N ALA A 406 29.83 26.34 -7.08
CA ALA A 406 29.37 25.19 -6.30
C ALA A 406 30.51 24.18 -6.12
N VAL A 407 30.70 23.72 -4.89
CA VAL A 407 31.60 22.61 -4.56
C VAL A 407 30.76 21.34 -4.54
N ILE A 408 31.04 20.43 -5.47
CA ILE A 408 30.31 19.19 -5.65
C ILE A 408 31.04 18.06 -4.91
N PRO A 409 30.39 17.37 -3.95
CA PRO A 409 31.03 16.38 -3.09
C PRO A 409 31.50 15.15 -3.85
N LYS A 410 32.46 14.40 -3.27
CA LYS A 410 33.08 13.23 -3.90
C LYS A 410 32.08 12.11 -4.17
N SER A 411 31.02 12.04 -3.37
CA SER A 411 29.96 11.05 -3.54
C SER A 411 29.10 11.21 -4.80
N VAL A 412 29.15 12.35 -5.50
CA VAL A 412 28.30 12.62 -6.67
C VAL A 412 28.84 11.90 -7.89
N SER A 413 28.01 11.05 -8.52
CA SER A 413 28.35 10.29 -9.73
C SER A 413 27.69 10.84 -11.01
N ALA A 414 26.72 11.75 -10.88
CA ALA A 414 26.07 12.37 -12.03
C ALA A 414 25.51 13.78 -11.74
N ILE A 415 25.74 14.69 -12.68
CA ILE A 415 25.16 16.03 -12.81
C ILE A 415 24.46 16.09 -14.17
N GLY A 416 23.13 16.23 -14.15
CA GLY A 416 22.28 16.23 -15.34
C GLY A 416 22.40 17.50 -16.18
N SER A 417 21.86 17.46 -17.39
CA SER A 417 21.85 18.59 -18.31
C SER A 417 21.19 19.82 -17.70
N ARG A 418 21.80 21.00 -17.88
CA ARG A 418 21.33 22.29 -17.33
C ARG A 418 21.02 22.25 -15.82
N ALA A 419 21.62 21.31 -15.07
CA ALA A 419 21.41 21.21 -13.62
C ALA A 419 21.80 22.51 -12.91
N PHE A 420 22.82 23.20 -13.43
CA PHE A 420 23.21 24.54 -13.04
C PHE A 420 23.13 25.48 -14.26
N PRO A 421 23.01 26.81 -14.07
CA PRO A 421 23.29 27.78 -15.11
C PRO A 421 24.67 27.54 -15.75
N ASP A 422 24.81 27.77 -17.05
CA ASP A 422 26.09 27.56 -17.76
C ASP A 422 27.21 28.47 -17.24
N SER A 423 26.86 29.59 -16.60
CA SER A 423 27.79 30.52 -15.95
C SER A 423 28.31 30.05 -14.58
N THR A 424 27.78 28.97 -14.02
CA THR A 424 28.20 28.46 -12.71
C THR A 424 29.55 27.75 -12.82
N LYS A 425 30.53 28.16 -11.99
CA LYS A 425 31.81 27.47 -11.83
C LYS A 425 31.66 26.28 -10.87
N LEU A 426 31.82 25.06 -11.39
CA LEU A 426 31.76 23.84 -10.58
C LEU A 426 33.17 23.41 -10.14
N THR A 427 33.35 23.20 -8.83
CA THR A 427 34.53 22.53 -8.26
C THR A 427 34.14 21.09 -7.95
N LEU A 428 34.68 20.13 -8.71
CA LEU A 428 34.33 18.71 -8.59
C LEU A 428 35.33 18.01 -7.68
N LEU A 429 34.85 17.39 -6.59
CA LEU A 429 35.69 16.58 -5.70
C LEU A 429 35.76 15.10 -6.13
N ASN A 430 34.93 14.68 -7.08
CA ASN A 430 34.99 13.37 -7.72
C ASN A 430 35.78 13.48 -9.04
N ASP A 431 36.99 12.92 -9.06
CA ASP A 431 37.91 12.88 -10.20
C ASP A 431 37.46 11.95 -11.33
N LYS A 432 36.47 11.07 -11.08
CA LYS A 432 35.91 10.16 -12.09
C LYS A 432 34.84 10.82 -12.98
N LEU A 433 34.40 12.03 -12.66
CA LEU A 433 33.39 12.75 -13.45
C LEU A 433 33.99 13.24 -14.77
N THR A 434 33.36 12.85 -15.88
CA THR A 434 33.71 13.33 -17.22
C THR A 434 32.69 14.38 -17.66
N ASN A 435 33.16 15.49 -18.25
CA ASN A 435 32.30 16.52 -18.82
C ASN A 435 31.66 16.01 -20.13
N MET A 436 30.34 16.10 -20.22
CA MET A 436 29.53 15.64 -21.35
C MET A 436 29.07 16.80 -22.27
N GLY A 437 29.42 18.03 -21.93
CA GLY A 437 28.95 19.27 -22.56
C GLY A 437 28.29 20.21 -21.55
N GLY A 438 28.71 21.48 -21.55
CA GLY A 438 28.25 22.49 -20.59
C GLY A 438 28.55 22.08 -19.15
N ASN A 439 27.58 22.28 -18.26
CA ASN A 439 27.63 21.84 -16.85
C ASN A 439 27.05 20.43 -16.62
N THR A 440 27.17 19.55 -17.62
CA THR A 440 26.73 18.14 -17.54
C THR A 440 27.92 17.24 -17.28
N TYR A 441 27.86 16.43 -16.22
CA TYR A 441 28.95 15.53 -15.83
C TYR A 441 28.42 14.15 -15.49
N LYS A 442 29.12 13.11 -15.94
CA LYS A 442 28.78 11.72 -15.59
C LYS A 442 30.05 10.93 -15.33
N VAL A 443 29.97 9.97 -14.40
CA VAL A 443 30.99 8.93 -14.31
C VAL A 443 30.82 7.99 -15.51
N ILE A 444 31.88 7.87 -16.31
CA ILE A 444 31.94 6.95 -17.43
C ILE A 444 32.66 5.69 -16.98
N HIS A 445 31.97 4.57 -17.11
CA HIS A 445 32.49 3.24 -16.90
C HIS A 445 32.82 2.60 -18.26
N LYS A 446 33.66 1.57 -18.23
CA LYS A 446 34.05 0.78 -19.41
C LYS A 446 33.78 -0.69 -19.16
N ALA A 447 33.36 -1.41 -20.18
CA ALA A 447 33.25 -2.86 -20.16
C ALA A 447 33.73 -3.43 -21.49
N LYS A 448 34.58 -4.47 -21.45
CA LYS A 448 34.92 -5.22 -22.65
C LYS A 448 33.91 -6.32 -22.88
N ALA A 449 33.42 -6.42 -24.11
CA ALA A 449 32.44 -7.41 -24.52
C ALA A 449 32.76 -7.94 -25.91
N SER A 450 32.44 -9.22 -26.15
CA SER A 450 32.57 -9.85 -27.46
C SER A 450 31.21 -9.92 -28.16
N PHE A 451 31.20 -9.59 -29.46
CA PHE A 451 30.01 -9.51 -30.31
C PHE A 451 30.28 -10.14 -31.67
N TYR A 452 29.30 -10.79 -32.29
CA TYR A 452 29.45 -11.31 -33.65
C TYR A 452 28.94 -10.29 -34.67
N TYR A 453 29.81 -9.77 -35.51
CA TYR A 453 29.46 -8.81 -36.56
C TYR A 453 29.05 -9.57 -37.82
N ASN A 454 27.90 -9.20 -38.40
CA ASN A 454 27.36 -9.82 -39.61
C ASN A 454 27.27 -8.78 -40.75
N TYR A 455 28.37 -8.62 -41.47
CA TYR A 455 28.47 -7.70 -42.60
C TYR A 455 27.59 -8.15 -43.77
N ASP A 456 27.43 -9.46 -44.01
CA ASP A 456 26.54 -9.94 -45.08
C ASP A 456 25.10 -9.43 -44.90
N TYR A 457 24.60 -9.47 -43.66
CA TYR A 457 23.28 -8.92 -43.33
C TYR A 457 23.23 -7.39 -43.48
N ALA A 458 24.31 -6.68 -43.18
CA ALA A 458 24.38 -5.24 -43.40
C ALA A 458 24.25 -4.88 -44.90
N TYR A 459 24.94 -5.60 -45.78
CA TYR A 459 24.84 -5.40 -47.23
C TYR A 459 23.51 -5.89 -47.81
N GLU A 460 22.90 -6.96 -47.29
CA GLU A 460 21.55 -7.36 -47.70
C GLU A 460 20.51 -6.28 -47.34
N VAL A 461 20.63 -5.64 -46.18
CA VAL A 461 19.79 -4.48 -45.81
C VAL A 461 20.03 -3.30 -46.75
N LEU A 462 21.27 -3.02 -47.16
CA LEU A 462 21.58 -1.98 -48.15
C LEU A 462 20.84 -2.21 -49.47
N GLU A 463 20.87 -3.44 -49.98
CA GLU A 463 20.17 -3.81 -51.21
C GLU A 463 18.66 -3.57 -51.11
N LEU A 464 18.06 -3.99 -49.99
CA LEU A 464 16.63 -3.79 -49.73
C LEU A 464 16.27 -2.29 -49.61
N VAL A 465 17.08 -1.51 -48.92
CA VAL A 465 16.92 -0.05 -48.82
C VAL A 465 17.00 0.60 -50.20
N ASN A 466 17.99 0.24 -51.01
CA ASN A 466 18.16 0.78 -52.36
C ASN A 466 17.04 0.35 -53.32
N LYS A 467 16.48 -0.85 -53.13
CA LYS A 467 15.26 -1.28 -53.84
C LYS A 467 14.07 -0.38 -53.50
N ILE A 468 13.84 -0.10 -52.22
CA ILE A 468 12.76 0.80 -51.77
C ILE A 468 12.96 2.22 -52.30
N ARG A 469 14.19 2.73 -52.25
CA ARG A 469 14.54 4.06 -52.80
C ARG A 469 14.24 4.15 -54.29
N LYS A 470 14.63 3.12 -55.06
CA LYS A 470 14.29 3.01 -56.48
C LYS A 470 12.78 2.99 -56.74
N GLU A 471 12.01 2.23 -55.95
CA GLU A 471 10.54 2.19 -56.04
C GLU A 471 9.89 3.56 -55.74
N ASN A 472 10.60 4.46 -55.06
CA ASN A 472 10.18 5.82 -54.75
C ASN A 472 10.90 6.90 -55.60
N ASN A 473 11.54 6.52 -56.70
CA ASN A 473 12.28 7.43 -57.61
C ASN A 473 13.42 8.21 -56.93
N LEU A 474 14.12 7.60 -55.99
CA LEU A 474 15.30 8.15 -55.32
C LEU A 474 16.57 7.44 -55.78
N GLU A 475 17.68 8.19 -55.89
CA GLU A 475 19.01 7.64 -56.15
C GLU A 475 19.44 6.68 -55.02
N PRO A 476 20.18 5.61 -55.33
CA PRO A 476 20.68 4.68 -54.31
C PRO A 476 21.65 5.39 -53.36
N VAL A 477 21.70 4.90 -52.12
CA VAL A 477 22.75 5.26 -51.15
C VAL A 477 23.89 4.25 -51.23
N THR A 478 25.09 4.72 -50.89
CA THR A 478 26.32 3.92 -50.84
C THR A 478 26.71 3.61 -49.40
N MET A 479 27.16 2.39 -49.12
CA MET A 479 27.72 2.05 -47.81
C MET A 479 29.03 2.81 -47.60
N ASP A 480 29.12 3.59 -46.53
CA ASP A 480 30.31 4.38 -46.20
C ASP A 480 31.13 3.69 -45.10
N VAL A 481 32.46 3.74 -45.20
CA VAL A 481 33.40 3.05 -44.29
C VAL A 481 33.21 3.49 -42.84
N ASP A 482 33.31 4.80 -42.57
CA ASP A 482 33.23 5.33 -41.22
C ASP A 482 31.83 5.13 -40.62
N LEU A 483 30.79 5.26 -41.45
CA LEU A 483 29.41 5.03 -41.04
C LEU A 483 29.12 3.55 -40.74
N LEU A 484 29.66 2.62 -41.52
CA LEU A 484 29.50 1.19 -41.27
C LEU A 484 30.16 0.79 -39.94
N ASP A 485 31.39 1.25 -39.69
CA ASP A 485 32.11 0.97 -38.45
C ASP A 485 31.42 1.58 -37.23
N ASN A 486 30.94 2.83 -37.35
CA ASN A 486 30.15 3.49 -36.31
C ASN A 486 28.83 2.76 -36.05
N ALA A 487 28.08 2.40 -37.10
CA ALA A 487 26.82 1.68 -36.95
C ALA A 487 27.05 0.32 -36.27
N MET A 488 28.07 -0.44 -36.64
CA MET A 488 28.42 -1.70 -35.98
C MET A 488 28.80 -1.51 -34.50
N TYR A 489 29.60 -0.49 -34.18
CA TYR A 489 29.93 -0.15 -32.79
C TYR A 489 28.68 0.29 -32.00
N ARG A 490 27.78 1.07 -32.60
CA ARG A 490 26.49 1.48 -32.01
C ARG A 490 25.54 0.29 -31.79
N ALA A 491 25.50 -0.68 -32.70
CA ALA A 491 24.76 -1.92 -32.52
C ALA A 491 25.32 -2.76 -31.35
N SER A 492 26.65 -2.72 -31.12
CA SER A 492 27.29 -3.32 -29.94
C SER A 492 26.92 -2.62 -28.64
N GLU A 493 26.83 -1.29 -28.65
CA GLU A 493 26.33 -0.48 -27.54
C GLU A 493 24.86 -0.81 -27.20
N LEU A 494 24.02 -0.94 -28.24
CA LEU A 494 22.61 -1.36 -28.11
C LEU A 494 22.51 -2.77 -27.52
N ALA A 495 23.36 -3.69 -27.96
CA ALA A 495 23.46 -5.05 -27.41
C ALA A 495 23.85 -5.05 -25.93
N LEU A 496 24.71 -4.12 -25.48
CA LEU A 496 25.13 -4.09 -24.08
C LEU A 496 24.09 -3.47 -23.14
N TYR A 497 23.56 -2.28 -23.44
CA TYR A 497 22.76 -1.51 -22.48
C TYR A 497 21.40 -1.01 -22.98
N PHE A 498 20.96 -1.39 -24.19
CA PHE A 498 19.63 -1.13 -24.72
C PHE A 498 19.15 0.33 -24.56
N SER A 499 19.94 1.29 -25.05
CA SER A 499 19.57 2.70 -25.08
C SER A 499 19.81 3.29 -26.46
N HIS A 500 18.82 4.03 -26.94
CA HIS A 500 18.89 4.85 -28.15
C HIS A 500 19.80 6.08 -27.98
N GLN A 501 20.20 6.40 -26.75
CA GLN A 501 21.16 7.46 -26.46
C GLN A 501 22.52 6.87 -26.09
N SER A 502 23.57 7.39 -26.71
CA SER A 502 24.95 7.10 -26.32
C SER A 502 25.22 7.64 -24.90
N PRO A 503 26.06 6.97 -24.09
CA PRO A 503 26.56 7.46 -22.81
C PRO A 503 27.23 8.82 -22.92
N MET A 504 27.75 9.15 -24.11
CA MET A 504 28.31 10.46 -24.40
C MET A 504 27.27 11.58 -24.56
N GLY A 505 25.97 11.27 -24.56
CA GLY A 505 24.89 12.25 -24.64
C GLY A 505 24.68 12.86 -26.03
N PHE A 506 25.49 12.49 -27.02
CA PHE A 506 25.38 12.89 -28.41
C PHE A 506 25.05 11.66 -29.26
N THR A 507 23.96 11.74 -30.04
CA THR A 507 23.93 11.04 -31.33
C THR A 507 25.17 11.47 -32.09
N ALA A 508 25.85 10.56 -32.77
CA ALA A 508 27.02 10.90 -33.56
C ALA A 508 26.74 12.17 -34.41
N ILE A 509 27.78 12.97 -34.54
CA ILE A 509 27.83 14.29 -35.14
C ILE A 509 27.04 14.30 -36.47
N GLY A 510 25.89 14.98 -36.51
CA GLY A 510 25.17 15.28 -37.77
C GLY A 510 24.45 14.13 -38.48
N THR A 511 24.25 12.97 -37.86
CA THR A 511 23.61 11.79 -38.50
C THR A 511 22.18 11.51 -37.99
N THR A 512 21.30 11.02 -38.87
CA THR A 512 19.97 10.48 -38.48
C THR A 512 20.11 8.97 -38.19
N GLU A 513 20.01 8.56 -36.92
CA GLU A 513 20.16 7.16 -36.48
C GLU A 513 18.80 6.46 -36.29
N ASN A 514 18.65 5.26 -36.86
CA ASN A 514 17.56 4.34 -36.58
C ASN A 514 18.10 3.11 -35.84
N CYS A 515 17.40 2.63 -34.81
CA CYS A 515 17.78 1.39 -34.12
C CYS A 515 16.61 0.39 -34.09
N ALA A 516 16.89 -0.91 -34.16
CA ALA A 516 15.88 -1.96 -34.05
C ALA A 516 16.41 -3.18 -33.30
N LEU A 517 15.53 -3.85 -32.54
CA LEU A 517 15.85 -5.00 -31.70
C LEU A 517 15.02 -6.23 -32.06
N GLY A 518 15.66 -7.40 -32.11
CA GLY A 518 14.98 -8.69 -32.13
C GLY A 518 14.42 -9.09 -33.49
N GLN A 519 14.60 -8.24 -34.52
CA GLN A 519 14.35 -8.62 -35.90
C GLN A 519 15.39 -9.66 -36.30
N LYS A 520 14.92 -10.79 -36.84
CA LYS A 520 15.77 -11.95 -37.09
C LYS A 520 16.37 -11.99 -38.49
N THR A 521 15.91 -11.11 -39.38
CA THR A 521 16.29 -11.10 -40.80
C THR A 521 16.39 -9.67 -41.32
N PRO A 522 17.21 -9.42 -42.36
CA PRO A 522 17.30 -8.13 -43.07
C PRO A 522 15.93 -7.55 -43.47
N GLN A 523 15.07 -8.36 -44.11
CA GLN A 523 13.74 -7.89 -44.51
C GLN A 523 12.89 -7.37 -43.34
N LYS A 524 12.92 -8.07 -42.20
CA LYS A 524 12.08 -7.69 -41.04
C LYS A 524 12.55 -6.40 -40.38
N VAL A 525 13.86 -6.10 -40.43
CA VAL A 525 14.35 -4.83 -39.90
C VAL A 525 14.01 -3.66 -40.82
N VAL A 526 14.10 -3.87 -42.14
CA VAL A 526 13.67 -2.87 -43.12
C VAL A 526 12.17 -2.59 -43.00
N ASP A 527 11.33 -3.63 -42.90
CA ASP A 527 9.88 -3.47 -42.68
C ASP A 527 9.59 -2.66 -41.42
N ALA A 528 10.35 -2.89 -40.35
CA ALA A 528 10.20 -2.15 -39.10
C ALA A 528 10.56 -0.67 -39.26
N TRP A 529 11.68 -0.34 -39.90
CA TRP A 529 12.08 1.05 -40.15
C TRP A 529 11.12 1.79 -41.09
N MET A 530 10.48 1.08 -42.02
CA MET A 530 9.50 1.67 -42.93
C MET A 530 8.12 1.93 -42.29
N SER A 531 7.85 1.38 -41.10
CA SER A 531 6.53 1.44 -40.46
C SER A 531 6.26 2.67 -39.58
N ASP A 532 7.30 3.43 -39.20
CA ASP A 532 7.22 4.57 -38.25
C ASP A 532 7.94 5.83 -38.79
N GLU A 533 8.21 6.83 -37.94
CA GLU A 533 8.98 8.05 -38.25
C GLU A 533 10.41 7.75 -38.76
N HIS A 534 10.90 6.53 -38.55
CA HIS A 534 12.19 6.02 -39.02
C HIS A 534 12.33 5.90 -40.54
N LYS A 535 11.24 6.01 -41.31
CA LYS A 535 11.28 5.92 -42.79
C LYS A 535 11.81 7.17 -43.47
N TYR A 536 11.77 8.32 -42.79
CA TYR A 536 12.16 9.60 -43.38
C TYR A 536 13.60 9.61 -43.91
N PRO A 537 14.62 9.13 -43.16
CA PRO A 537 15.98 9.08 -43.67
C PRO A 537 16.14 8.18 -44.91
N ILE A 538 15.46 7.04 -44.94
CA ILE A 538 15.46 6.12 -46.10
C ILE A 538 14.86 6.79 -47.33
N LEU A 539 13.80 7.59 -47.15
CA LEU A 539 13.05 8.25 -48.23
C LEU A 539 13.46 9.70 -48.48
N SER A 540 14.57 10.17 -47.89
CA SER A 540 15.09 11.51 -48.14
C SER A 540 16.16 11.49 -49.24
N SER A 541 16.05 12.45 -50.16
CA SER A 541 17.06 12.73 -51.19
C SER A 541 18.32 13.39 -50.64
N ASP A 542 18.29 13.87 -49.39
CA ASP A 542 19.41 14.59 -48.77
C ASP A 542 20.57 13.68 -48.38
N PHE A 543 20.35 12.36 -48.38
CA PHE A 543 21.33 11.35 -47.99
C PHE A 543 21.82 10.54 -49.18
N THR A 544 23.14 10.43 -49.28
CA THR A 544 23.86 9.65 -50.31
C THR A 544 24.70 8.54 -49.71
N ALA A 545 24.96 8.59 -48.40
CA ALA A 545 25.73 7.61 -47.65
C ALA A 545 24.91 6.96 -46.54
N ILE A 546 25.17 5.68 -46.28
CA ILE A 546 24.52 4.88 -45.24
C ILE A 546 25.54 4.00 -44.51
N GLY A 547 25.33 3.77 -43.22
CA GLY A 547 26.01 2.73 -42.43
C GLY A 547 24.97 1.81 -41.81
N ILE A 548 25.18 0.49 -41.84
CA ILE A 548 24.24 -0.49 -41.27
C ILE A 548 24.98 -1.39 -40.28
N GLY A 549 24.58 -1.33 -39.02
CA GLY A 549 25.07 -2.23 -37.98
C GLY A 549 24.18 -3.45 -37.88
N ALA A 550 24.78 -4.64 -37.90
CA ALA A 550 24.11 -5.92 -37.69
C ALA A 550 24.96 -6.78 -36.74
N VAL A 551 24.64 -6.71 -35.45
CA VAL A 551 25.43 -7.32 -34.40
C VAL A 551 24.63 -8.38 -33.65
N GLU A 552 25.15 -9.60 -33.62
CA GLU A 552 24.58 -10.70 -32.87
C GLU A 552 25.26 -10.85 -31.49
N SER A 553 24.42 -11.03 -30.47
CA SER A 553 24.87 -11.45 -29.15
C SER A 553 23.83 -12.33 -28.46
N ASN A 554 24.25 -13.46 -27.88
CA ASN A 554 23.38 -14.41 -27.18
C ASN A 554 22.13 -14.85 -27.99
N GLY A 555 22.27 -15.02 -29.31
CA GLY A 555 21.17 -15.43 -30.20
C GLY A 555 20.14 -14.34 -30.50
N GLN A 556 20.48 -13.06 -30.24
CA GLN A 556 19.67 -11.89 -30.61
C GLN A 556 20.48 -10.96 -31.53
N LEU A 557 19.82 -10.49 -32.60
CA LEU A 557 20.35 -9.50 -33.53
C LEU A 557 19.93 -8.09 -33.11
N HIS A 558 20.91 -7.19 -33.14
CA HIS A 558 20.80 -5.77 -32.83
C HIS A 558 21.17 -4.99 -34.07
N TRP A 559 20.29 -4.08 -34.45
CA TRP A 559 20.39 -3.37 -35.72
C TRP A 559 20.46 -1.86 -35.50
N THR A 560 21.31 -1.22 -36.27
CA THR A 560 21.43 0.23 -36.35
C THR A 560 21.56 0.64 -37.81
N GLN A 561 21.13 1.85 -38.11
CA GLN A 561 21.28 2.46 -39.43
C GLN A 561 21.56 3.94 -39.25
N GLU A 562 22.56 4.45 -39.94
CA GLU A 562 23.00 5.85 -39.91
C GLU A 562 23.12 6.40 -41.33
N PHE A 563 22.95 7.71 -41.50
CA PHE A 563 22.99 8.38 -42.81
C PHE A 563 23.82 9.66 -42.78
N LEU A 564 24.49 9.95 -43.92
CA LEU A 564 25.16 11.21 -44.20
C LEU A 564 24.79 11.74 -45.59
N SER A 565 24.93 13.06 -45.76
CA SER A 565 24.64 13.74 -47.02
C SER A 565 25.71 13.53 -48.10
N LYS A 566 26.89 13.05 -47.72
CA LYS A 566 28.00 12.78 -48.63
C LYS A 566 28.73 11.50 -48.22
N VAL A 567 29.08 10.68 -49.21
CA VAL A 567 30.00 9.55 -49.05
C VAL A 567 31.42 10.07 -48.85
N SER A 568 32.07 9.65 -47.77
CA SER A 568 33.50 9.89 -47.54
C SER A 568 34.33 8.87 -48.32
N GLU A 569 34.08 7.59 -48.06
CA GLU A 569 34.77 6.47 -48.68
C GLU A 569 33.81 5.28 -48.82
N GLU A 570 33.73 4.69 -50.01
CA GLU A 570 32.85 3.55 -50.27
C GLU A 570 33.39 2.27 -49.62
N ALA A 571 32.57 1.67 -48.78
CA ALA A 571 32.84 0.39 -48.15
C ALA A 571 32.57 -0.75 -49.14
N MET A 572 33.62 -1.39 -49.66
CA MET A 572 33.50 -2.59 -50.49
C MET A 572 33.21 -3.83 -49.63
N GLN A 573 32.14 -4.57 -49.94
CA GLN A 573 31.74 -5.77 -49.17
C GLN A 573 32.87 -6.80 -49.03
N SER A 574 33.69 -6.98 -50.07
CA SER A 574 34.83 -7.90 -50.06
C SER A 574 35.91 -7.58 -49.02
N SER A 575 35.95 -6.34 -48.52
CA SER A 575 36.87 -5.89 -47.47
C SER A 575 36.43 -6.30 -46.07
N TYR A 576 35.18 -6.75 -45.89
CA TYR A 576 34.61 -7.08 -44.58
C TYR A 576 34.27 -8.58 -44.46
N LYS A 577 34.47 -9.14 -43.27
CA LYS A 577 34.21 -10.56 -42.99
C LYS A 577 33.45 -10.71 -41.68
N ASN A 578 32.43 -11.57 -41.68
CA ASN A 578 31.69 -11.88 -40.46
C ASN A 578 32.59 -12.53 -39.41
N GLY A 579 32.38 -12.20 -38.14
CA GLY A 579 33.20 -12.76 -37.07
C GLY A 579 33.00 -12.08 -35.72
N ASN A 580 33.60 -12.69 -34.69
CA ASN A 580 33.61 -12.12 -33.34
C ASN A 580 34.57 -10.93 -33.26
N GLN A 581 34.06 -9.81 -32.75
CA GLN A 581 34.80 -8.60 -32.43
C GLN A 581 34.77 -8.35 -30.92
N ILE A 582 35.84 -7.76 -30.37
CA ILE A 582 35.91 -7.36 -28.97
C ILE A 582 35.91 -5.85 -28.90
N ASN A 583 34.88 -5.29 -28.28
CA ASN A 583 34.75 -3.85 -28.12
C ASN A 583 34.89 -3.45 -26.65
N THR A 584 35.53 -2.31 -26.40
CA THR A 584 35.48 -1.64 -25.09
C THR A 584 34.34 -0.63 -25.13
N ILE A 585 33.19 -1.01 -24.57
CA ILE A 585 31.99 -0.20 -24.57
C ILE A 585 32.00 0.73 -23.35
N LYS A 586 31.74 2.02 -23.59
CA LYS A 586 31.54 3.02 -22.55
C LYS A 586 30.09 2.97 -22.08
N TYR A 587 29.84 3.25 -20.81
CA TYR A 587 28.49 3.42 -20.27
C TYR A 587 28.50 4.32 -19.04
N THR A 588 27.37 4.97 -18.75
CA THR A 588 27.22 5.79 -17.54
C THR A 588 26.36 5.06 -16.53
N THR A 589 26.45 5.50 -15.28
CA THR A 589 25.68 4.97 -14.16
C THR A 589 24.17 4.87 -14.41
N ASP A 590 23.60 5.92 -14.98
CA ASP A 590 22.18 6.08 -15.30
C ASP A 590 21.71 5.11 -16.40
N ILE A 591 22.62 4.72 -17.30
CA ILE A 591 22.39 3.71 -18.34
C ILE A 591 22.47 2.28 -17.76
N VAL A 592 23.12 2.07 -16.61
CA VAL A 592 23.16 0.77 -15.91
C VAL A 592 21.76 0.27 -15.54
N ASN A 593 20.80 1.17 -15.30
CA ASN A 593 19.40 0.81 -15.05
C ASN A 593 18.68 0.22 -16.28
N ASN A 594 19.31 0.12 -17.45
CA ASN A 594 18.77 -0.61 -18.61
C ASN A 594 19.44 -1.98 -18.81
N PHE A 595 20.45 -2.33 -18.01
CA PHE A 595 21.09 -3.65 -18.00
C PHE A 595 20.19 -4.75 -17.42
N TYR A 596 18.97 -4.44 -16.92
CA TYR A 596 18.12 -5.43 -16.25
C TYR A 596 17.96 -6.70 -17.09
N PRO A 597 18.53 -7.85 -16.65
CA PRO A 597 17.98 -9.11 -17.08
C PRO A 597 16.59 -9.25 -16.47
N GLU A 598 15.71 -9.97 -17.15
CA GLU A 598 14.62 -10.63 -16.43
C GLU A 598 15.25 -11.38 -15.25
N GLN A 599 14.80 -11.10 -14.02
CA GLN A 599 15.26 -11.81 -12.82
C GLN A 599 14.93 -13.30 -12.96
N GLU A 600 15.84 -14.06 -13.56
CA GLU A 600 15.68 -15.48 -13.79
C GLU A 600 16.39 -16.23 -12.67
N LEU A 601 15.59 -16.98 -11.90
CA LEU A 601 16.09 -17.86 -10.84
C LEU A 601 16.91 -18.98 -11.48
N VAL A 602 18.22 -18.98 -11.25
CA VAL A 602 19.09 -20.07 -11.72
C VAL A 602 18.96 -21.25 -10.78
N LYS A 603 18.57 -22.41 -11.32
CA LYS A 603 18.40 -23.65 -10.55
C LYS A 603 19.53 -24.64 -10.86
N ILE A 604 20.32 -24.97 -9.85
CA ILE A 604 21.33 -26.04 -9.92
C ILE A 604 20.72 -27.26 -9.23
N LYS A 605 20.55 -28.36 -9.98
CA LYS A 605 19.74 -29.52 -9.55
C LYS A 605 20.47 -30.54 -8.66
N GLU A 606 21.81 -30.53 -8.65
CA GLU A 606 22.61 -31.49 -7.89
C GLU A 606 23.91 -30.83 -7.40
N LYS A 607 24.45 -31.33 -6.28
CA LYS A 607 25.73 -30.91 -5.69
C LYS A 607 26.87 -31.20 -6.67
N GLY A 608 27.73 -30.20 -6.92
CA GLY A 608 28.86 -30.33 -7.85
C GLY A 608 28.51 -30.06 -9.32
N ASN A 609 27.23 -29.97 -9.68
CA ASN A 609 26.85 -29.55 -11.02
C ASN A 609 27.09 -28.05 -11.19
N SER A 610 27.66 -27.69 -12.33
CA SER A 610 27.87 -26.31 -12.72
C SER A 610 26.82 -25.84 -13.70
N SER A 611 26.37 -24.59 -13.55
CA SER A 611 25.57 -23.89 -14.54
C SER A 611 26.29 -22.59 -14.88
N ILE A 612 26.41 -22.26 -16.16
CA ILE A 612 26.87 -20.92 -16.55
C ILE A 612 25.66 -20.01 -16.42
N VAL A 613 25.80 -18.88 -15.73
CA VAL A 613 24.77 -17.86 -15.85
C VAL A 613 25.13 -16.91 -16.97
N SER A 614 24.31 -16.90 -18.01
CA SER A 614 24.17 -15.76 -18.89
C SER A 614 23.36 -14.67 -18.15
N ILE A 615 23.93 -14.08 -17.09
CA ILE A 615 23.21 -13.06 -16.28
C ILE A 615 22.90 -11.84 -17.15
N LEU A 616 23.72 -11.60 -18.17
CA LEU A 616 23.42 -10.66 -19.23
C LEU A 616 22.85 -11.47 -20.39
N LYS A 617 21.52 -11.52 -20.51
CA LYS A 617 20.86 -12.11 -21.70
C LYS A 617 21.28 -11.47 -23.02
N ARG A 618 22.04 -10.36 -22.99
CA ARG A 618 22.23 -9.43 -24.12
C ARG A 618 23.69 -9.20 -24.55
N ALA A 619 24.70 -9.61 -23.75
CA ALA A 619 26.11 -9.47 -24.13
C ALA A 619 27.01 -10.53 -23.47
N VAL A 620 28.13 -10.86 -24.12
CA VAL A 620 29.21 -11.69 -23.55
C VAL A 620 30.30 -10.78 -22.98
N LEU A 621 30.23 -10.48 -21.68
CA LEU A 621 31.27 -9.71 -21.00
C LEU A 621 32.54 -10.54 -20.79
N LEU A 622 33.69 -9.92 -20.95
CA LEU A 622 34.98 -10.58 -20.70
C LEU A 622 35.25 -10.71 -19.19
N PRO A 623 35.86 -11.82 -18.72
CA PRO A 623 36.13 -12.09 -17.30
C PRO A 623 36.91 -10.98 -16.58
N ASP A 624 37.84 -10.31 -17.26
CA ASP A 624 38.64 -9.23 -16.65
C ASP A 624 37.88 -7.89 -16.55
N SER A 625 36.67 -7.79 -17.12
CA SER A 625 35.83 -6.59 -17.09
C SER A 625 34.70 -6.64 -16.07
N VAL A 626 34.58 -7.75 -15.33
CA VAL A 626 33.58 -7.94 -14.28
C VAL A 626 34.13 -8.75 -13.12
N HIS A 627 33.60 -8.55 -11.92
CA HIS A 627 33.82 -9.47 -10.81
C HIS A 627 32.49 -9.91 -10.21
N TYR A 628 32.45 -11.17 -9.81
CA TYR A 628 31.27 -11.82 -9.28
C TYR A 628 31.47 -12.09 -7.79
N VAL A 629 30.44 -11.80 -6.99
CA VAL A 629 30.44 -12.05 -5.55
C VAL A 629 29.21 -12.86 -5.19
N SER A 630 29.40 -13.99 -4.53
CA SER A 630 28.29 -14.74 -3.95
C SER A 630 27.99 -14.24 -2.54
N SER A 631 26.72 -14.03 -2.23
CA SER A 631 26.28 -13.69 -0.87
C SER A 631 26.46 -14.87 0.11
N ASP A 632 26.61 -16.09 -0.41
CA ASP A 632 26.83 -17.31 0.38
C ASP A 632 27.62 -18.35 -0.44
N GLU A 633 28.94 -18.33 -0.31
CA GLU A 633 29.84 -19.25 -0.99
C GLU A 633 29.71 -20.71 -0.54
N LYS A 634 29.04 -20.98 0.60
CA LYS A 634 28.72 -22.35 1.03
C LYS A 634 27.58 -22.93 0.21
N VAL A 635 26.65 -22.10 -0.22
CA VAL A 635 25.55 -22.48 -1.12
C VAL A 635 26.03 -22.55 -2.56
N CYS A 636 26.66 -21.48 -3.07
CA CYS A 636 27.08 -21.40 -4.47
C CYS A 636 28.34 -20.55 -4.61
N THR A 637 29.36 -21.07 -5.28
CA THR A 637 30.51 -20.27 -5.74
C THR A 637 30.31 -19.81 -7.17
N VAL A 638 31.00 -18.73 -7.54
CA VAL A 638 31.01 -18.17 -8.89
C VAL A 638 32.47 -17.93 -9.29
N SER A 639 32.85 -18.37 -10.49
CA SER A 639 34.18 -18.14 -11.04
C SER A 639 34.28 -16.80 -11.78
N LYS A 640 35.50 -16.42 -12.20
CA LYS A 640 35.76 -15.18 -12.95
C LYS A 640 35.02 -15.10 -14.29
N ASP A 641 34.72 -16.23 -14.91
CA ASP A 641 33.95 -16.36 -16.15
C ASP A 641 32.42 -16.50 -15.92
N GLY A 642 31.94 -16.32 -14.68
CA GLY A 642 30.50 -16.36 -14.37
C GLY A 642 29.91 -17.79 -14.27
N LYS A 643 30.75 -18.82 -14.19
CA LYS A 643 30.31 -20.20 -13.96
C LYS A 643 29.95 -20.40 -12.48
N LEU A 644 28.72 -20.84 -12.23
CA LEU A 644 28.25 -21.18 -10.90
C LEU A 644 28.49 -22.64 -10.59
N THR A 645 28.88 -22.90 -9.34
CA THR A 645 29.00 -24.25 -8.81
C THR A 645 28.20 -24.35 -7.53
N GLY A 646 27.13 -25.15 -7.55
CA GLY A 646 26.30 -25.41 -6.38
C GLY A 646 27.01 -26.35 -5.40
N LYS A 647 27.10 -25.94 -4.14
CA LYS A 647 27.79 -26.67 -3.06
C LYS A 647 26.81 -27.25 -2.04
N GLU A 648 25.92 -26.42 -1.49
CA GLU A 648 24.94 -26.81 -0.46
C GLU A 648 23.52 -26.36 -0.84
N ALA A 649 22.51 -27.08 -0.34
CA ALA A 649 21.12 -26.72 -0.58
C ALA A 649 20.80 -25.37 0.06
N GLY A 650 20.34 -24.40 -0.74
CA GLY A 650 20.10 -23.06 -0.25
C GLY A 650 19.82 -22.06 -1.36
N ASN A 651 19.78 -20.78 -0.98
CA ASN A 651 19.74 -19.68 -1.94
C ASN A 651 20.96 -18.77 -1.70
N ALA A 652 21.65 -18.41 -2.78
CA ALA A 652 22.69 -17.40 -2.77
C ALA A 652 22.32 -16.30 -3.76
N THR A 653 22.67 -15.05 -3.47
CA THR A 653 22.61 -13.94 -4.41
C THR A 653 23.97 -13.77 -5.04
N ILE A 654 24.05 -13.85 -6.36
CA ILE A 654 25.27 -13.53 -7.10
C ILE A 654 25.18 -12.06 -7.53
N THR A 655 26.16 -11.28 -7.10
CA THR A 655 26.30 -9.86 -7.41
C THR A 655 27.43 -9.70 -8.42
N ILE A 656 27.18 -8.99 -9.52
CA ILE A 656 28.17 -8.68 -10.55
C ILE A 656 28.48 -7.21 -10.47
N TYR A 657 29.75 -6.90 -10.37
CA TYR A 657 30.26 -5.55 -10.44
C TYR A 657 31.09 -5.43 -11.71
N ALA A 658 31.11 -4.24 -12.30
CA ALA A 658 32.10 -3.95 -13.33
C ALA A 658 33.50 -3.87 -12.69
N ALA A 659 34.53 -4.34 -13.39
CA ALA A 659 35.89 -4.43 -12.86
C ALA A 659 36.44 -3.08 -12.36
N ASP A 660 35.97 -1.96 -12.92
CA ASP A 660 36.44 -0.61 -12.56
C ASP A 660 35.68 0.03 -11.37
N SER A 661 34.63 -0.62 -10.84
CA SER A 661 33.72 -0.02 -9.84
C SER A 661 33.17 -1.01 -8.81
N ALA A 662 34.08 -1.63 -8.05
CA ALA A 662 33.78 -2.67 -7.06
C ALA A 662 32.74 -2.34 -5.98
N ASP A 663 32.37 -1.07 -5.80
CA ASP A 663 31.51 -0.65 -4.68
C ASP A 663 30.27 0.17 -5.08
N GLU A 664 30.07 0.50 -6.36
CA GLU A 664 29.01 1.44 -6.74
C GLU A 664 27.83 0.80 -7.49
N TYR A 665 28.06 -0.19 -8.37
CA TYR A 665 27.02 -0.74 -9.24
C TYR A 665 27.09 -2.26 -9.33
N ALA A 666 25.99 -2.89 -8.91
CA ALA A 666 25.91 -4.32 -8.68
C ALA A 666 24.64 -4.88 -9.34
N LEU A 667 24.79 -5.72 -10.37
CA LEU A 667 23.69 -6.54 -10.87
C LEU A 667 23.51 -7.74 -9.95
N GLN A 668 22.28 -8.09 -9.59
CA GLN A 668 22.01 -9.20 -8.70
C GLN A 668 21.10 -10.24 -9.35
N THR A 669 21.49 -11.51 -9.25
CA THR A 669 20.60 -12.66 -9.51
C THR A 669 20.54 -13.58 -8.30
N THR A 670 19.45 -14.32 -8.15
CA THR A 670 19.31 -15.33 -7.10
C THR A 670 19.53 -16.72 -7.70
N VAL A 671 20.39 -17.49 -7.06
CA VAL A 671 20.69 -18.88 -7.38
C VAL A 671 20.07 -19.76 -6.31
N GLN A 672 19.35 -20.79 -6.74
CA GLN A 672 18.83 -21.84 -5.87
C GLN A 672 19.55 -23.15 -6.20
N VAL A 673 20.18 -23.74 -5.18
CA VAL A 673 20.77 -25.08 -5.27
C VAL A 673 19.79 -26.06 -4.62
N GLU A 674 19.26 -26.98 -5.42
CA GLU A 674 18.40 -28.08 -4.99
C GLU A 674 19.28 -29.35 -4.86
N VAL A 675 19.15 -30.12 -3.78
CA VAL A 675 19.85 -31.41 -3.63
C VAL A 675 18.80 -32.52 -3.68
N GLN A 676 18.94 -33.48 -4.61
CA GLN A 676 18.17 -34.71 -4.57
C GLN A 676 18.79 -35.67 -3.56
N HIS A 677 17.99 -36.15 -2.62
CA HIS A 677 18.45 -37.10 -1.59
C HIS A 677 18.27 -38.54 -2.06
N ASN A 678 19.33 -39.33 -1.97
CA ASN A 678 19.30 -40.78 -2.07
C ASN A 678 19.51 -41.37 -0.66
N TRP A 679 18.43 -41.72 0.02
CA TRP A 679 18.48 -42.19 1.41
C TRP A 679 18.92 -43.64 1.49
N GLN A 680 19.88 -43.93 2.37
CA GLN A 680 20.33 -45.27 2.69
C GLN A 680 19.15 -46.16 3.10
N SER A 681 19.28 -47.45 2.84
CA SER A 681 18.24 -48.44 3.18
C SER A 681 18.32 -48.90 4.64
N LYS A 682 19.51 -48.82 5.26
CA LYS A 682 19.79 -49.26 6.62
C LYS A 682 20.01 -48.06 7.55
N TYR A 683 19.62 -48.22 8.80
CA TYR A 683 19.99 -47.26 9.85
C TYR A 683 21.47 -47.39 10.16
N THR A 684 22.15 -46.27 10.32
CA THR A 684 23.49 -46.15 10.90
C THR A 684 23.36 -45.76 12.36
N ILE A 685 24.22 -46.32 13.22
CA ILE A 685 24.29 -45.91 14.61
C ILE A 685 25.05 -44.58 14.64
N ASP A 686 24.34 -43.49 14.95
CA ASP A 686 24.92 -42.14 15.03
C ASP A 686 25.61 -41.93 16.38
N LYS A 687 25.14 -42.62 17.42
CA LYS A 687 25.73 -42.64 18.77
C LYS A 687 25.44 -44.00 19.41
N GLU A 688 26.48 -44.71 19.83
CA GLU A 688 26.31 -45.96 20.58
C GLU A 688 25.64 -45.69 21.94
N PRO A 689 24.73 -46.56 22.41
CA PRO A 689 24.20 -46.47 23.76
C PRO A 689 25.30 -46.78 24.78
N THR A 690 25.32 -46.06 25.89
CA THR A 690 26.15 -46.38 27.04
C THR A 690 25.30 -47.06 28.12
N CYS A 691 25.92 -47.42 29.25
CA CYS A 691 25.19 -48.00 30.38
C CYS A 691 24.17 -47.03 31.00
N THR A 692 24.31 -45.72 30.79
CA THR A 692 23.45 -44.66 31.36
C THR A 692 22.75 -43.79 30.31
N GLU A 693 23.29 -43.66 29.11
CA GLU A 693 22.72 -42.82 28.04
C GLU A 693 22.20 -43.65 26.87
N ASN A 694 21.02 -43.29 26.37
CA ASN A 694 20.50 -43.85 25.13
C ASN A 694 21.41 -43.48 23.95
N GLY A 695 21.63 -44.44 23.05
CA GLY A 695 22.22 -44.22 21.74
C GLY A 695 21.19 -43.70 20.74
N SER A 696 21.64 -43.37 19.54
CA SER A 696 20.80 -42.93 18.43
C SER A 696 21.20 -43.61 17.13
N GLN A 697 20.22 -43.85 16.27
CA GLN A 697 20.42 -44.31 14.92
C GLN A 697 19.56 -43.53 13.94
N SER A 698 20.05 -43.31 12.73
CA SER A 698 19.32 -42.58 11.69
C SER A 698 19.61 -43.11 10.30
N ILE A 699 18.83 -42.68 9.31
CA ILE A 699 19.09 -42.96 7.90
C ILE A 699 19.75 -41.73 7.29
N HIS A 700 20.94 -41.94 6.74
CA HIS A 700 21.71 -40.89 6.06
C HIS A 700 21.47 -40.92 4.54
N CYS A 701 21.68 -39.80 3.88
CA CYS A 701 21.69 -39.71 2.43
C CYS A 701 23.07 -40.08 1.87
N ASP A 702 23.15 -41.05 0.96
CA ASP A 702 24.42 -41.47 0.31
C ASP A 702 25.10 -40.34 -0.48
N VAL A 703 24.32 -39.34 -0.89
CA VAL A 703 24.81 -38.23 -1.75
C VAL A 703 25.30 -37.04 -0.94
N CYS A 704 24.71 -36.78 0.23
CA CYS A 704 24.99 -35.55 0.99
C CYS A 704 25.14 -35.74 2.49
N ASN A 705 25.09 -36.98 2.98
CA ASN A 705 25.16 -37.40 4.37
C ASN A 705 24.15 -36.72 5.33
N ALA A 706 23.14 -36.02 4.79
CA ALA A 706 22.08 -35.43 5.59
C ALA A 706 21.32 -36.53 6.33
N ILE A 707 20.78 -36.21 7.51
CA ILE A 707 19.95 -37.11 8.32
C ILE A 707 18.48 -37.00 7.91
N ASN A 708 17.83 -38.13 7.67
CA ASN A 708 16.39 -38.17 7.45
C ASN A 708 15.66 -37.96 8.78
N GLN A 709 15.20 -36.72 9.01
CA GLN A 709 14.54 -36.32 10.26
C GLN A 709 13.28 -37.13 10.59
N ASP A 710 12.61 -37.71 9.59
CA ASP A 710 11.44 -38.58 9.78
C ASP A 710 11.83 -40.02 10.16
N ARG A 711 13.12 -40.35 10.16
CA ARG A 711 13.69 -41.67 10.42
C ARG A 711 14.90 -41.57 11.35
N VAL A 712 14.68 -40.99 12.52
CA VAL A 712 15.62 -41.01 13.65
C VAL A 712 15.03 -41.91 14.74
N GLY A 713 15.82 -42.87 15.23
CA GLY A 713 15.46 -43.84 16.25
C GLY A 713 16.36 -43.72 17.48
N VAL A 714 15.80 -44.01 18.65
CA VAL A 714 16.54 -44.07 19.92
C VAL A 714 16.90 -45.53 20.22
N ILE A 715 18.17 -45.79 20.52
CA ILE A 715 18.66 -47.07 21.02
C ILE A 715 18.73 -46.96 22.54
N LYS A 716 18.04 -47.83 23.28
CA LYS A 716 17.99 -47.72 24.74
C LYS A 716 19.36 -47.99 25.38
N ALA A 717 19.66 -47.31 26.47
CA ALA A 717 20.85 -47.53 27.31
C ALA A 717 20.97 -49.00 27.74
N THR A 718 22.20 -49.51 27.83
CA THR A 718 22.49 -50.94 28.04
C THR A 718 22.37 -51.40 29.49
N GLY A 719 22.31 -50.46 30.45
CA GLY A 719 22.27 -50.76 31.88
C GLY A 719 23.63 -51.20 32.46
N HIS A 720 23.74 -51.17 33.79
CA HIS A 720 24.97 -51.55 34.49
C HIS A 720 25.07 -53.06 34.73
N LYS A 721 26.28 -53.59 34.56
CA LYS A 721 26.68 -54.93 34.99
C LYS A 721 27.86 -54.77 35.96
N TRP A 722 27.63 -54.95 37.25
CA TRP A 722 28.60 -54.61 38.31
C TRP A 722 29.52 -55.77 38.68
N SER A 723 30.79 -55.49 38.98
CA SER A 723 31.75 -56.43 39.54
C SER A 723 31.45 -56.79 41.00
N ALA A 724 32.18 -57.78 41.56
CA ALA A 724 32.20 -58.04 42.99
C ALA A 724 32.74 -56.83 43.78
N TRP A 725 32.34 -56.71 45.05
CA TRP A 725 32.79 -55.67 45.97
C TRP A 725 34.19 -55.97 46.53
N GLU A 726 35.05 -54.96 46.57
CA GLU A 726 36.43 -54.97 47.04
C GLU A 726 36.58 -54.00 48.23
N VAL A 727 37.02 -54.47 49.40
CA VAL A 727 37.26 -53.60 50.57
C VAL A 727 38.52 -52.77 50.35
N THR A 728 38.41 -51.45 50.48
CA THR A 728 39.48 -50.47 50.23
C THR A 728 40.07 -49.85 51.49
N LYS A 729 39.34 -49.85 52.63
CA LYS A 729 39.83 -49.39 53.94
C LYS A 729 39.04 -50.08 55.07
N GLU A 730 39.70 -50.53 56.12
CA GLU A 730 39.04 -51.09 57.33
C GLU A 730 38.56 -49.96 58.27
N ALA A 731 37.51 -50.20 59.08
CA ALA A 731 36.93 -49.19 60.00
C ALA A 731 37.52 -49.29 61.43
N SER A 732 37.60 -48.16 62.15
CA SER A 732 38.05 -48.04 63.55
C SER A 732 37.04 -47.28 64.45
N GLU A 733 37.32 -47.11 65.74
CA GLU A 733 36.45 -46.36 66.67
C GLU A 733 36.34 -44.86 66.35
N THR A 734 37.20 -44.33 65.47
CA THR A 734 37.21 -42.91 65.09
C THR A 734 37.29 -42.65 63.57
N GLU A 735 37.54 -43.68 62.73
CA GLU A 735 37.61 -43.54 61.27
C GLU A 735 36.86 -44.64 60.51
N GLU A 736 36.00 -44.26 59.56
CA GLU A 736 35.19 -45.20 58.75
C GLU A 736 36.07 -45.99 57.76
N GLY A 737 35.69 -47.24 57.52
CA GLY A 737 36.21 -48.09 56.44
C GLY A 737 35.46 -47.88 55.13
N SER A 738 35.84 -48.55 54.04
CA SER A 738 35.18 -48.44 52.73
C SER A 738 35.39 -49.68 51.87
N ARG A 739 34.46 -49.93 50.93
CA ARG A 739 34.57 -50.91 49.84
C ARG A 739 34.04 -50.36 48.51
N ARG A 740 34.50 -50.88 47.37
CA ARG A 740 34.12 -50.42 46.02
C ARG A 740 33.77 -51.57 45.08
N ARG A 741 32.93 -51.33 44.07
CA ARG A 741 32.76 -52.18 42.88
C ARG A 741 32.63 -51.33 41.62
N VAL A 742 32.98 -51.87 40.46
CA VAL A 742 33.03 -51.13 39.18
C VAL A 742 32.11 -51.77 38.14
N CYS A 743 31.58 -50.99 37.20
CA CYS A 743 30.76 -51.49 36.11
C CYS A 743 31.68 -52.18 35.09
N GLU A 744 31.38 -53.43 34.76
CA GLU A 744 32.13 -54.22 33.76
C GLU A 744 32.03 -53.62 32.35
N ASN A 745 30.97 -52.85 32.08
CA ASN A 745 30.78 -52.17 30.79
C ASN A 745 31.48 -50.79 30.71
N ASP A 746 31.90 -50.22 31.84
CA ASP A 746 32.65 -48.95 31.93
C ASP A 746 33.31 -48.85 33.30
N ALA A 747 34.63 -49.08 33.35
CA ALA A 747 35.40 -49.11 34.60
C ALA A 747 35.46 -47.76 35.34
N THR A 748 35.04 -46.66 34.69
CA THR A 748 34.95 -45.33 35.32
C THR A 748 33.67 -45.14 36.13
N HIS A 749 32.63 -45.93 35.85
CA HIS A 749 31.45 -45.99 36.70
C HIS A 749 31.70 -46.97 37.86
N MET A 750 31.76 -46.43 39.07
CA MET A 750 32.04 -47.18 40.28
C MET A 750 31.06 -46.83 41.39
N GLU A 751 30.70 -47.85 42.18
CA GLU A 751 29.97 -47.67 43.43
C GLU A 751 30.96 -47.84 44.58
N ILE A 752 30.92 -46.92 45.55
CA ILE A 752 31.72 -46.95 46.78
C ILE A 752 30.74 -46.95 47.95
N GLU A 753 30.95 -47.84 48.90
CA GLU A 753 30.14 -48.01 50.10
C GLU A 753 31.03 -47.89 51.34
N VAL A 754 30.56 -47.14 52.34
CA VAL A 754 31.30 -46.81 53.57
C VAL A 754 30.97 -47.82 54.67
N ILE A 755 31.98 -48.22 55.45
CA ILE A 755 31.86 -49.11 56.61
C ILE A 755 31.93 -48.24 57.90
N PRO A 756 30.86 -48.14 58.73
CA PRO A 756 30.76 -47.15 59.81
C PRO A 756 31.72 -47.33 61.02
N VAL A 757 31.97 -46.25 61.79
CA VAL A 757 32.72 -46.22 63.08
C VAL A 757 31.86 -46.58 64.31
N LEU A 758 32.49 -46.90 65.45
CA LEU A 758 31.83 -47.21 66.75
C LEU A 758 31.38 -45.93 67.52
N ALA A 759 30.26 -45.96 68.28
CA ALA A 759 29.34 -44.80 68.51
C ALA A 759 29.37 -44.02 69.88
N HIS A 760 28.94 -42.73 69.90
CA HIS A 760 28.54 -41.88 71.08
C HIS A 760 27.31 -40.96 70.79
N VAL A 761 26.72 -40.26 71.80
CA VAL A 761 25.40 -39.56 71.73
C VAL A 761 25.46 -38.00 71.74
N HIS A 762 24.58 -37.29 71.02
CA HIS A 762 24.60 -35.82 70.74
C HIS A 762 23.42 -34.98 71.34
N LYS A 763 23.64 -33.67 71.61
CA LYS A 763 22.63 -32.69 72.15
C LYS A 763 22.54 -31.39 71.30
N LEU A 764 21.40 -31.16 70.61
CA LEU A 764 21.25 -30.25 69.44
C LEU A 764 20.42 -28.96 69.70
N MET A 765 20.74 -27.84 69.01
CA MET A 765 20.04 -26.53 69.04
C MET A 765 19.65 -26.02 67.64
N LYS A 766 18.46 -25.42 67.44
CA LYS A 766 17.88 -25.07 66.11
C LYS A 766 18.35 -23.72 65.51
N VAL A 767 18.49 -23.67 64.18
CA VAL A 767 18.75 -22.48 63.32
C VAL A 767 17.77 -22.44 62.13
N GLU A 768 17.01 -21.35 61.99
CA GLU A 768 15.93 -21.19 60.99
C GLU A 768 16.41 -20.89 59.55
N ALA A 769 15.61 -21.27 58.54
CA ALA A 769 15.95 -21.13 57.12
C ALA A 769 15.79 -19.69 56.56
N LYS A 770 16.71 -19.28 55.66
CA LYS A 770 16.68 -18.00 54.93
C LYS A 770 16.91 -18.24 53.43
N LYS A 771 16.04 -17.77 52.53
CA LYS A 771 16.22 -18.00 51.07
C LYS A 771 17.36 -17.16 50.48
N ALA A 772 18.12 -17.74 49.54
CA ALA A 772 19.17 -17.04 48.79
C ALA A 772 18.61 -16.10 47.72
N THR A 773 19.34 -15.03 47.42
CA THR A 773 19.00 -14.07 46.37
C THR A 773 20.07 -14.03 45.27
N CYS A 774 19.87 -13.20 44.23
CA CYS A 774 20.85 -13.04 43.16
C CYS A 774 22.23 -12.53 43.64
N THR A 775 22.30 -11.86 44.80
CA THR A 775 23.50 -11.18 45.30
C THR A 775 23.89 -11.57 46.72
N GLU A 776 23.03 -12.27 47.47
CA GLU A 776 23.30 -12.71 48.85
C GLU A 776 22.99 -14.20 49.03
N ASP A 777 23.90 -14.91 49.71
CA ASP A 777 23.73 -16.32 50.10
C ASP A 777 22.55 -16.46 51.08
N GLY A 778 21.77 -17.54 50.94
CA GLY A 778 20.77 -17.99 51.92
C GLY A 778 21.22 -19.25 52.64
N ASN A 779 20.36 -19.82 53.48
CA ASN A 779 20.57 -21.09 54.15
C ASN A 779 19.28 -21.91 54.37
N LYS A 780 19.40 -23.23 54.41
CA LYS A 780 18.34 -24.15 54.87
C LYS A 780 18.24 -24.12 56.40
N GLU A 781 17.15 -24.68 56.96
CA GLU A 781 17.00 -24.90 58.40
C GLU A 781 17.95 -26.02 58.84
N TYR A 782 18.63 -25.87 59.98
CA TYR A 782 19.51 -26.90 60.54
C TYR A 782 19.71 -26.73 62.05
N TYR A 783 20.35 -27.70 62.70
CA TYR A 783 20.57 -27.77 64.14
C TYR A 783 22.08 -27.91 64.43
N VAL A 784 22.58 -27.46 65.59
CA VAL A 784 24.00 -27.55 65.99
C VAL A 784 24.13 -28.30 67.30
N CYS A 785 25.02 -29.30 67.36
CA CYS A 785 25.35 -29.95 68.62
C CYS A 785 26.21 -29.04 69.50
N SER A 786 25.74 -28.81 70.71
CA SER A 786 26.40 -27.96 71.70
C SER A 786 27.82 -28.44 72.08
N SER A 787 28.09 -29.75 71.99
CA SER A 787 29.34 -30.38 72.45
C SER A 787 30.38 -30.59 71.35
N CYS A 788 30.04 -31.28 70.25
CA CYS A 788 30.99 -31.58 69.17
C CYS A 788 30.98 -30.55 68.02
N LYS A 789 30.10 -29.53 68.10
CA LYS A 789 29.90 -28.48 67.07
C LYS A 789 29.46 -28.96 65.69
N LYS A 790 29.28 -30.26 65.53
CA LYS A 790 28.70 -30.93 64.37
C LYS A 790 27.28 -30.40 64.11
N LEU A 791 26.91 -30.17 62.85
CA LEU A 791 25.60 -29.64 62.45
C LEU A 791 24.69 -30.81 62.11
N PHE A 792 23.38 -30.68 62.26
CA PHE A 792 22.42 -31.76 62.08
C PHE A 792 21.18 -31.27 61.33
N ALA A 793 20.53 -32.14 60.57
CA ALA A 793 19.37 -31.75 59.76
C ALA A 793 18.07 -31.59 60.58
N ASP A 794 17.95 -32.27 61.72
CA ASP A 794 16.76 -32.27 62.59
C ASP A 794 17.12 -32.46 64.08
N ALA A 795 16.13 -32.34 64.97
CA ALA A 795 16.31 -32.36 66.43
C ALA A 795 16.36 -33.77 67.05
N ASP A 796 15.89 -34.81 66.35
CA ASP A 796 15.57 -36.12 66.94
C ASP A 796 16.43 -37.26 66.37
N ILE A 797 17.74 -37.06 66.41
CA ILE A 797 18.81 -38.05 66.16
C ILE A 797 19.34 -38.05 64.70
N GLY A 798 20.36 -37.22 64.48
CA GLY A 798 21.71 -37.80 64.28
C GLY A 798 22.36 -37.71 62.91
N LYS A 799 21.70 -37.21 61.86
CA LYS A 799 22.42 -37.02 60.58
C LYS A 799 23.22 -35.73 60.61
N GLU A 800 24.51 -35.87 60.88
CA GLU A 800 25.47 -34.76 60.78
C GLU A 800 25.52 -34.23 59.34
N ILE A 801 25.48 -32.91 59.18
CA ILE A 801 25.56 -32.21 57.88
C ILE A 801 26.74 -31.24 57.91
N ASN A 802 27.26 -30.86 56.75
CA ASN A 802 28.32 -29.85 56.67
C ASN A 802 27.74 -28.44 56.56
N LYS A 803 28.50 -27.42 56.97
CA LYS A 803 28.05 -26.03 56.92
C LYS A 803 27.77 -25.60 55.48
N GLU A 804 28.54 -26.07 54.50
CA GLU A 804 28.29 -25.78 53.09
C GLU A 804 26.95 -26.35 52.59
N ASP A 805 26.48 -27.47 53.13
CA ASP A 805 25.20 -28.09 52.75
C ASP A 805 24.00 -27.28 53.22
N THR A 806 24.21 -26.45 54.25
CA THR A 806 23.21 -25.50 54.74
C THR A 806 23.20 -24.23 53.91
N VAL A 807 24.32 -23.81 53.31
CA VAL A 807 24.46 -22.55 52.55
C VAL A 807 23.89 -22.71 51.15
N ILE A 808 22.85 -21.94 50.85
CA ILE A 808 22.35 -21.77 49.49
C ILE A 808 23.11 -20.58 48.90
N LYS A 809 24.12 -20.84 48.07
CA LYS A 809 24.94 -19.79 47.45
C LYS A 809 24.10 -18.82 46.61
N ALA A 810 24.47 -17.54 46.63
CA ALA A 810 23.88 -16.49 45.82
C ALA A 810 23.90 -16.95 44.36
N THR A 811 22.75 -16.94 43.72
CA THR A 811 22.58 -17.69 42.46
C THR A 811 23.31 -17.07 41.28
N GLY A 812 23.91 -15.88 41.46
CA GLY A 812 24.55 -15.09 40.42
C GLY A 812 23.58 -14.64 39.34
N HIS A 813 24.02 -13.70 38.50
CA HIS A 813 23.21 -13.28 37.36
C HIS A 813 23.36 -14.28 36.20
N LYS A 814 22.37 -15.15 36.01
CA LYS A 814 22.30 -16.04 34.86
C LYS A 814 21.72 -15.32 33.65
N ALA A 815 22.62 -14.88 32.75
CA ALA A 815 22.26 -14.10 31.57
C ALA A 815 21.39 -14.90 30.60
N GLU A 816 20.16 -14.42 30.39
CA GLU A 816 19.24 -14.88 29.37
C GLU A 816 19.22 -13.87 28.23
N LYS A 817 19.52 -14.35 27.01
CA LYS A 817 19.49 -13.52 25.81
C LYS A 817 18.06 -13.10 25.50
N ILE A 818 17.83 -11.79 25.48
CA ILE A 818 16.61 -11.22 24.93
C ILE A 818 16.88 -10.94 23.46
N ALA A 819 16.25 -11.74 22.60
CA ALA A 819 16.40 -11.59 21.15
C ALA A 819 16.02 -10.18 20.72
N GLY A 820 16.89 -9.58 19.90
CA GLY A 820 16.62 -8.30 19.25
C GLY A 820 15.40 -8.44 18.35
N LYS A 821 14.61 -7.37 18.27
CA LYS A 821 13.47 -7.30 17.36
C LYS A 821 13.87 -6.38 16.22
N ALA A 822 14.04 -6.91 15.01
CA ALA A 822 14.35 -6.06 13.86
C ALA A 822 13.27 -4.98 13.68
N ALA A 823 13.69 -3.74 13.41
CA ALA A 823 12.77 -2.65 13.13
C ALA A 823 11.89 -2.97 11.92
N THR A 824 10.58 -2.70 12.07
CA THR A 824 9.58 -2.89 11.02
C THR A 824 9.07 -1.53 10.56
N TYR A 825 8.22 -1.49 9.52
CA TYR A 825 7.63 -0.24 9.04
C TYR A 825 6.55 0.34 9.96
N THR A 826 6.09 -0.39 10.98
CA THR A 826 4.99 0.03 11.87
C THR A 826 5.36 0.02 13.35
N GLU A 827 6.50 -0.55 13.72
CA GLU A 827 6.97 -0.66 15.10
C GLU A 827 8.50 -0.53 15.13
N ASN A 828 9.01 0.23 16.10
CA ASN A 828 10.44 0.31 16.37
C ASN A 828 11.02 -1.10 16.63
N GLY A 829 12.25 -1.30 16.19
CA GLY A 829 13.05 -2.45 16.57
C GLY A 829 13.75 -2.25 17.91
N LEU A 830 14.37 -3.30 18.40
CA LEU A 830 15.17 -3.35 19.61
C LEU A 830 16.46 -4.11 19.29
N THR A 831 17.61 -3.60 19.73
CA THR A 831 18.87 -4.36 19.67
C THR A 831 18.78 -5.62 20.53
N GLU A 832 19.67 -6.60 20.33
CA GLU A 832 19.82 -7.68 21.32
C GLU A 832 20.17 -7.10 22.68
N GLY A 833 19.62 -7.67 23.74
CA GLY A 833 19.93 -7.33 25.13
C GLY A 833 19.97 -8.59 25.99
N SER A 834 20.23 -8.43 27.28
CA SER A 834 20.25 -9.56 28.20
C SER A 834 19.76 -9.14 29.59
N LYS A 835 19.03 -10.05 30.25
CA LYS A 835 18.60 -9.88 31.63
C LYS A 835 18.92 -11.14 32.44
N CYS A 836 19.01 -11.00 33.75
CA CYS A 836 19.09 -12.15 34.63
C CYS A 836 17.77 -12.93 34.60
N SER A 837 17.82 -14.20 34.21
CA SER A 837 16.66 -15.12 34.18
C SER A 837 16.03 -15.38 35.56
N ILE A 838 16.72 -15.00 36.65
CA ILE A 838 16.31 -15.32 38.03
C ILE A 838 15.67 -14.11 38.72
N CYS A 839 16.28 -12.91 38.68
CA CYS A 839 15.77 -11.69 39.35
C CYS A 839 15.37 -10.56 38.40
N GLY A 840 15.53 -10.72 37.09
CA GLY A 840 15.07 -9.73 36.10
C GLY A 840 15.98 -8.50 35.91
N THR A 841 17.05 -8.37 36.70
CA THR A 841 18.06 -7.29 36.56
C THR A 841 18.60 -7.26 35.12
N VAL A 842 18.56 -6.10 34.49
CA VAL A 842 19.04 -5.89 33.11
C VAL A 842 20.58 -5.90 33.13
N ILE A 843 21.17 -6.82 32.37
CA ILE A 843 22.63 -6.98 32.27
C ILE A 843 23.16 -6.17 31.07
N VAL A 844 22.44 -6.20 29.94
CA VAL A 844 22.67 -5.33 28.77
C VAL A 844 21.33 -4.79 28.30
N ALA A 845 21.14 -3.48 28.39
CA ALA A 845 19.89 -2.83 28.00
C ALA A 845 19.68 -2.82 26.48
N GLN A 846 18.46 -3.15 26.03
CA GLN A 846 18.08 -3.05 24.62
C GLN A 846 17.94 -1.57 24.24
N LYS A 847 18.60 -1.14 23.16
CA LYS A 847 18.43 0.20 22.57
C LYS A 847 17.34 0.15 21.50
N VAL A 848 16.56 1.23 21.41
CA VAL A 848 15.50 1.36 20.40
C VAL A 848 16.13 1.59 19.03
N ILE A 849 15.80 0.72 18.08
CA ILE A 849 16.11 0.90 16.65
C ILE A 849 14.87 1.55 16.04
N PRO A 850 14.94 2.78 15.51
CA PRO A 850 13.78 3.43 14.90
C PRO A 850 13.12 2.55 13.82
N LYS A 851 11.79 2.57 13.75
CA LYS A 851 11.00 1.92 12.69
C LYS A 851 11.60 2.25 11.31
N LYS A 852 11.58 1.29 10.38
CA LYS A 852 12.07 1.53 9.01
C LYS A 852 11.09 2.46 8.29
N ASP A 853 11.58 3.53 7.67
CA ASP A 853 10.73 4.50 6.97
C ASP A 853 10.22 3.98 5.61
N ILE A 854 8.95 4.25 5.31
CA ILE A 854 8.38 4.15 3.96
C ILE A 854 8.44 5.55 3.35
N LYS A 855 9.45 5.81 2.52
CA LYS A 855 9.41 6.91 1.56
C LYS A 855 8.66 6.48 0.31
N GLY A 856 7.67 7.27 -0.11
CA GLY A 856 7.23 7.35 -1.50
C GLY A 856 5.71 7.25 -1.74
N ASP A 857 5.03 8.38 -1.98
CA ASP A 857 4.16 8.46 -3.16
C ASP A 857 5.06 8.69 -4.39
N VAL A 858 5.06 7.75 -5.34
CA VAL A 858 5.67 7.96 -6.66
C VAL A 858 4.56 7.97 -7.71
N LYS A 859 4.54 9.04 -8.50
CA LYS A 859 3.70 9.25 -9.67
C LYS A 859 3.97 8.19 -10.75
N ASN A 860 3.19 7.10 -10.77
CA ASN A 860 2.76 6.33 -11.95
C ASN A 860 1.91 5.11 -11.49
N PRO A 861 0.98 4.57 -12.29
CA PRO A 861 -0.05 3.67 -11.79
C PRO A 861 0.56 2.35 -11.30
N THR A 862 0.59 2.17 -9.98
CA THR A 862 0.92 0.88 -9.36
C THR A 862 -0.04 -0.19 -9.86
N SER A 863 0.41 -1.45 -9.91
CA SER A 863 -0.48 -2.58 -10.29
C SER A 863 -1.76 -2.66 -9.44
N VAL A 864 -1.73 -2.12 -8.22
CA VAL A 864 -2.91 -1.97 -7.35
C VAL A 864 -3.94 -1.05 -7.99
N ASN A 865 -3.56 0.10 -8.54
CA ASN A 865 -4.49 1.02 -9.21
C ASN A 865 -5.17 0.37 -10.44
N ARG A 866 -4.44 -0.48 -11.18
CA ARG A 866 -5.00 -1.23 -12.32
C ARG A 866 -6.02 -2.28 -11.87
N VAL A 867 -5.75 -3.01 -10.80
CA VAL A 867 -6.69 -3.98 -10.24
C VAL A 867 -7.86 -3.25 -9.56
N GLU A 868 -7.60 -2.16 -8.85
CA GLU A 868 -8.61 -1.32 -8.21
C GLU A 868 -9.60 -0.78 -9.23
N LYS A 869 -9.17 -0.26 -10.39
CA LYS A 869 -10.06 0.15 -11.49
C LYS A 869 -10.93 -1.02 -12.01
N LYS A 870 -10.39 -2.24 -12.03
CA LYS A 870 -11.18 -3.44 -12.38
C LYS A 870 -12.19 -3.80 -11.29
N ILE A 871 -11.85 -3.63 -10.01
CA ILE A 871 -12.77 -3.85 -8.89
C ILE A 871 -13.88 -2.80 -8.95
N THR A 872 -13.51 -1.52 -8.93
CA THR A 872 -14.45 -0.40 -8.89
C THR A 872 -15.33 -0.31 -10.13
N GLY A 873 -14.82 -0.75 -11.29
CA GLY A 873 -15.56 -0.84 -12.54
C GLY A 873 -16.37 -2.14 -12.76
N ASN A 874 -16.24 -3.16 -11.90
CA ASN A 874 -16.97 -4.42 -12.09
C ASN A 874 -18.45 -4.26 -11.69
N ARG A 875 -19.31 -4.17 -12.72
CA ARG A 875 -20.77 -4.08 -12.56
C ARG A 875 -21.43 -5.43 -12.24
N SER A 876 -20.69 -6.53 -12.35
CA SER A 876 -21.17 -7.86 -11.97
C SER A 876 -20.89 -8.20 -10.51
N ASP A 877 -21.63 -9.16 -9.97
CA ASP A 877 -21.34 -9.82 -8.69
C ASP A 877 -20.31 -10.97 -8.85
N GLY A 878 -19.67 -11.07 -10.03
CA GLY A 878 -18.70 -12.11 -10.35
C GLY A 878 -17.31 -11.91 -9.74
N ASP A 879 -16.43 -12.86 -10.06
CA ASP A 879 -15.01 -12.77 -9.70
C ASP A 879 -14.27 -11.72 -10.54
N ILE A 880 -13.23 -11.14 -9.96
CA ILE A 880 -12.30 -10.31 -10.72
C ILE A 880 -11.39 -11.23 -11.56
N LYS A 881 -11.08 -10.79 -12.78
CA LYS A 881 -10.12 -11.48 -13.66
C LYS A 881 -8.79 -11.71 -12.92
N ASP A 882 -8.25 -12.93 -13.02
CA ASP A 882 -6.99 -13.38 -12.38
C ASP A 882 -7.04 -13.55 -10.84
N SER A 883 -8.22 -13.45 -10.22
CA SER A 883 -8.40 -13.81 -8.80
C SER A 883 -8.28 -15.32 -8.56
N THR A 884 -7.76 -15.73 -7.41
CA THR A 884 -7.61 -17.14 -7.04
C THR A 884 -8.02 -17.36 -5.59
N PHE A 885 -8.65 -18.50 -5.31
CA PHE A 885 -8.99 -18.91 -3.95
C PHE A 885 -7.81 -19.58 -3.25
N ASN A 886 -6.96 -20.31 -3.98
CA ASN A 886 -5.83 -21.06 -3.41
C ASN A 886 -4.82 -20.13 -2.71
N SER A 887 -4.47 -19.01 -3.34
CA SER A 887 -3.44 -18.09 -2.83
C SER A 887 -3.95 -17.17 -1.71
N LEU A 888 -5.22 -16.76 -1.77
CA LEU A 888 -5.82 -15.81 -0.84
C LEU A 888 -7.27 -16.19 -0.50
N GLN A 889 -7.44 -16.96 0.58
CA GLN A 889 -8.69 -17.58 1.00
C GLN A 889 -9.52 -16.61 1.86
N LEU A 890 -10.22 -15.68 1.23
CA LEU A 890 -11.15 -14.77 1.91
C LEU A 890 -12.42 -15.49 2.37
N ARG A 891 -12.85 -15.26 3.62
CA ARG A 891 -14.09 -15.79 4.20
C ARG A 891 -14.69 -14.87 5.26
N ALA A 892 -15.99 -14.97 5.47
CA ALA A 892 -16.62 -14.41 6.68
C ALA A 892 -16.54 -15.40 7.85
N LYS A 893 -15.95 -14.98 8.97
CA LYS A 893 -15.90 -15.76 10.22
C LYS A 893 -17.23 -15.71 10.98
N LYS A 894 -17.84 -14.52 11.06
CA LYS A 894 -19.07 -14.28 11.81
C LYS A 894 -19.79 -13.05 11.24
N ALA A 895 -21.09 -13.16 11.06
CA ALA A 895 -21.96 -12.03 10.73
C ALA A 895 -22.88 -11.72 11.92
N GLY A 896 -22.89 -10.46 12.35
CA GLY A 896 -23.86 -9.93 13.31
C GLY A 896 -24.96 -9.13 12.62
N LYS A 897 -25.88 -8.55 13.39
CA LYS A 897 -26.99 -7.75 12.85
C LYS A 897 -26.49 -6.52 12.08
N ASN A 898 -25.34 -5.98 12.44
CA ASN A 898 -24.79 -4.74 11.87
C ASN A 898 -23.29 -4.83 11.55
N TYR A 899 -22.74 -6.04 11.48
CA TYR A 899 -21.32 -6.23 11.19
C TYR A 899 -21.02 -7.56 10.48
N ILE A 900 -19.91 -7.61 9.76
CA ILE A 900 -19.33 -8.83 9.18
C ILE A 900 -17.85 -8.88 9.57
N ASN A 901 -17.40 -9.97 10.18
CA ASN A 901 -16.00 -10.21 10.49
C ASN A 901 -15.35 -11.03 9.37
N LEU A 902 -14.52 -10.37 8.56
CA LEU A 902 -13.78 -10.97 7.46
C LEU A 902 -12.46 -11.56 7.96
N SER A 903 -12.01 -12.64 7.34
CA SER A 903 -10.65 -13.16 7.51
C SER A 903 -10.11 -13.74 6.22
N TRP A 904 -8.80 -13.70 6.06
CA TRP A 904 -8.12 -14.26 4.89
C TRP A 904 -6.84 -14.98 5.29
N THR A 905 -6.25 -15.75 4.37
CA THR A 905 -4.95 -16.38 4.58
C THR A 905 -3.81 -15.39 4.40
N LYS A 906 -2.76 -15.53 5.22
CA LYS A 906 -1.53 -14.76 5.05
C LYS A 906 -0.85 -15.16 3.75
N VAL A 907 -0.57 -14.18 2.90
CA VAL A 907 0.19 -14.33 1.64
C VAL A 907 1.67 -14.08 1.95
N LYS A 908 2.53 -15.03 1.57
CA LYS A 908 3.99 -14.93 1.78
C LYS A 908 4.54 -13.75 0.97
N GLY A 909 5.31 -12.88 1.63
CA GLY A 909 5.90 -11.70 0.99
C GLY A 909 4.95 -10.52 0.80
N ALA A 910 3.71 -10.57 1.31
CA ALA A 910 2.84 -9.41 1.36
C ALA A 910 3.42 -8.34 2.31
N SER A 911 3.37 -7.09 1.89
CA SER A 911 3.63 -5.91 2.72
C SER A 911 2.34 -5.35 3.33
N GLY A 912 1.17 -5.70 2.78
CA GLY A 912 -0.13 -5.34 3.33
C GLY A 912 -1.30 -5.92 2.51
N TYR A 913 -2.52 -5.62 2.96
CA TYR A 913 -3.76 -6.04 2.31
C TYR A 913 -4.69 -4.84 2.13
N ILE A 914 -5.53 -4.88 1.10
CA ILE A 914 -6.58 -3.88 0.87
C ILE A 914 -7.91 -4.60 0.73
N ILE A 915 -8.89 -4.22 1.55
CA ILE A 915 -10.25 -4.75 1.52
C ILE A 915 -11.13 -3.80 0.72
N TYR A 916 -11.83 -4.35 -0.26
CA TYR A 916 -12.90 -3.67 -0.99
C TYR A 916 -14.24 -4.31 -0.63
N GLY A 917 -15.26 -3.51 -0.39
CA GLY A 917 -16.61 -4.01 -0.07
C GLY A 917 -17.73 -3.14 -0.63
N ASN A 918 -18.82 -3.78 -1.04
CA ASN A 918 -20.04 -3.09 -1.47
C ASN A 918 -21.28 -3.95 -1.15
N ARG A 919 -22.48 -3.36 -1.19
CA ARG A 919 -23.75 -4.10 -1.14
C ARG A 919 -23.92 -4.89 -2.45
N CYS A 920 -24.49 -6.10 -2.40
CA CYS A 920 -24.76 -6.88 -3.62
C CYS A 920 -25.93 -6.26 -4.42
N ASN A 921 -25.92 -6.39 -5.76
CA ASN A 921 -26.94 -5.87 -6.70
C ASN A 921 -27.17 -4.33 -6.65
N SER A 922 -26.13 -3.53 -6.41
CA SER A 922 -26.24 -2.07 -6.23
C SER A 922 -26.21 -1.22 -7.52
N ASN A 923 -26.38 -1.80 -8.72
CA ASN A 923 -26.47 -1.12 -10.03
C ASN A 923 -25.75 0.25 -10.14
N GLY A 924 -24.44 0.29 -9.86
CA GLY A 924 -23.57 1.41 -10.27
C GLY A 924 -23.27 2.53 -9.25
N LYS A 925 -23.62 2.45 -7.96
CA LYS A 925 -23.09 3.40 -6.94
C LYS A 925 -21.77 2.90 -6.31
N VAL A 926 -20.79 3.81 -6.21
CA VAL A 926 -19.36 3.70 -5.81
C VAL A 926 -19.11 2.76 -4.60
N TYR A 927 -17.99 2.05 -4.58
CA TYR A 927 -17.55 1.17 -3.47
C TYR A 927 -17.27 1.99 -2.20
N PRO A 928 -18.10 1.93 -1.13
CA PRO A 928 -17.92 2.79 0.03
C PRO A 928 -16.81 2.31 0.97
N LEU A 929 -16.38 1.05 0.85
CA LEU A 929 -15.36 0.47 1.72
C LEU A 929 -14.09 0.15 0.93
N ARG A 930 -13.04 0.93 1.19
CA ARG A 930 -11.65 0.63 0.88
C ARG A 930 -10.84 0.73 2.17
N LYS A 931 -10.22 -0.35 2.62
CA LYS A 931 -9.46 -0.35 3.88
C LYS A 931 -8.10 -1.03 3.72
N VAL A 932 -7.03 -0.31 4.01
CA VAL A 932 -5.66 -0.84 4.04
C VAL A 932 -5.42 -1.51 5.41
N ILE A 933 -4.85 -2.70 5.40
CA ILE A 933 -4.63 -3.55 6.57
C ILE A 933 -3.17 -4.00 6.57
N SER A 934 -2.48 -3.85 7.70
CA SER A 934 -1.11 -4.33 7.88
C SER A 934 -1.05 -5.86 7.94
N THR A 935 0.14 -6.42 7.80
CA THR A 935 0.33 -7.89 7.85
C THR A 935 0.13 -8.50 9.25
N ALA A 936 0.02 -7.68 10.29
CA ALA A 936 -0.22 -8.13 11.66
C ALA A 936 -1.64 -8.66 11.89
N LYS A 937 -2.63 -8.24 11.08
CA LYS A 937 -4.06 -8.61 11.25
C LYS A 937 -4.63 -9.28 10.00
N MET A 938 -4.90 -10.58 10.06
CA MET A 938 -5.52 -11.36 8.96
C MET A 938 -7.05 -11.43 9.06
N CYS A 939 -7.63 -10.49 9.81
CA CYS A 939 -9.06 -10.36 9.97
C CYS A 939 -9.44 -8.90 10.18
N GLN A 940 -10.65 -8.55 9.74
CA GLN A 940 -11.18 -7.22 9.90
C GLN A 940 -12.69 -7.29 10.13
N LYS A 941 -13.14 -6.67 11.23
CA LYS A 941 -14.56 -6.45 11.51
C LYS A 941 -15.03 -5.22 10.73
N ILE A 942 -16.01 -5.41 9.85
CA ILE A 942 -16.70 -4.35 9.11
C ILE A 942 -18.00 -4.06 9.85
N MET A 943 -18.18 -2.82 10.30
CA MET A 943 -19.29 -2.37 11.16
C MET A 943 -20.27 -1.50 10.35
N LYS A 944 -21.34 -1.01 11.00
CA LYS A 944 -22.36 -0.11 10.43
C LYS A 944 -23.07 -0.69 9.18
N LEU A 945 -23.24 -2.01 9.12
CA LEU A 945 -23.91 -2.68 8.01
C LEU A 945 -25.43 -2.77 8.24
N LYS A 946 -26.23 -2.69 7.18
CA LYS A 946 -27.70 -2.86 7.26
C LYS A 946 -28.02 -4.31 7.63
N LYS A 947 -28.96 -4.50 8.55
CA LYS A 947 -29.44 -5.81 9.02
C LYS A 947 -30.07 -6.62 7.88
N GLY A 948 -29.85 -7.93 7.86
CA GLY A 948 -30.41 -8.85 6.85
C GLY A 948 -30.03 -8.54 5.40
N THR A 949 -28.85 -7.95 5.15
CA THR A 949 -28.45 -7.44 3.83
C THR A 949 -27.17 -8.13 3.34
N TYR A 950 -27.13 -8.51 2.06
CA TYR A 950 -25.94 -9.08 1.42
C TYR A 950 -24.94 -8.03 0.98
N TYR A 951 -23.67 -8.29 1.31
CA TYR A 951 -22.51 -7.53 0.90
C TYR A 951 -21.53 -8.42 0.15
N LYS A 952 -20.83 -7.86 -0.83
CA LYS A 952 -19.72 -8.48 -1.53
C LYS A 952 -18.39 -7.91 -1.06
N TYR A 953 -17.38 -8.77 -0.91
CA TYR A 953 -16.04 -8.38 -0.50
C TYR A 953 -14.95 -9.03 -1.33
N VAL A 954 -13.86 -8.29 -1.52
CA VAL A 954 -12.63 -8.72 -2.17
C VAL A 954 -11.45 -8.22 -1.33
N VAL A 955 -10.40 -9.02 -1.22
CA VAL A 955 -9.14 -8.62 -0.61
C VAL A 955 -8.01 -8.74 -1.64
N ILE A 956 -7.18 -7.70 -1.71
CA ILE A 956 -5.91 -7.70 -2.46
C ILE A 956 -4.77 -7.82 -1.45
N ALA A 957 -3.78 -8.66 -1.73
CA ALA A 957 -2.48 -8.64 -1.07
C ALA A 957 -1.46 -7.94 -1.98
N TYR A 958 -0.73 -6.97 -1.43
CA TYR A 958 0.32 -6.25 -2.16
C TYR A 958 1.67 -6.40 -1.49
N LYS A 959 2.74 -6.30 -2.27
CA LYS A 959 4.13 -6.20 -1.83
C LYS A 959 4.66 -4.83 -2.22
N MET A 960 5.37 -4.16 -1.32
CA MET A 960 6.09 -2.94 -1.63
C MET A 960 7.33 -3.29 -2.47
N THR A 961 7.52 -2.54 -3.55
CA THR A 961 8.69 -2.63 -4.44
C THR A 961 9.24 -1.22 -4.68
N GLY A 962 10.45 -1.10 -5.24
CA GLY A 962 11.02 0.20 -5.61
C GLY A 962 10.13 1.02 -6.58
N ALA A 963 9.19 0.36 -7.27
CA ALA A 963 8.20 0.97 -8.16
C ALA A 963 6.79 1.14 -7.52
N GLY A 964 6.66 0.98 -6.19
CA GLY A 964 5.39 1.10 -5.46
C GLY A 964 4.69 -0.23 -5.15
N GLN A 965 3.35 -0.21 -4.98
CA GLN A 965 2.56 -1.37 -4.56
C GLN A 965 2.34 -2.38 -5.71
N LYS A 966 2.96 -3.56 -5.61
CA LYS A 966 2.76 -4.68 -6.53
C LYS A 966 1.70 -5.65 -5.98
N VAL A 967 0.59 -5.87 -6.70
CA VAL A 967 -0.38 -6.92 -6.37
C VAL A 967 0.28 -8.28 -6.52
N ILE A 968 0.28 -9.06 -5.46
CA ILE A 968 0.84 -10.42 -5.45
C ILE A 968 -0.24 -11.50 -5.32
N ALA A 969 -1.44 -11.16 -4.86
CA ALA A 969 -2.61 -12.03 -4.88
C ALA A 969 -3.92 -11.22 -4.80
N SER A 970 -4.97 -11.73 -5.43
CA SER A 970 -6.33 -11.18 -5.36
C SER A 970 -7.31 -12.29 -5.00
N SER A 971 -8.16 -12.06 -4.00
CA SER A 971 -9.14 -13.06 -3.55
C SER A 971 -10.29 -13.19 -4.54
N LYS A 972 -10.97 -14.35 -4.50
CA LYS A 972 -12.32 -14.48 -5.07
C LYS A 972 -13.30 -13.53 -4.37
N THR A 973 -14.33 -13.10 -5.09
CA THR A 973 -15.42 -12.30 -4.51
C THR A 973 -16.27 -13.19 -3.61
N ILE A 974 -16.49 -12.77 -2.36
CA ILE A 974 -17.43 -13.45 -1.45
C ILE A 974 -18.70 -12.62 -1.26
N HIS A 975 -19.84 -13.29 -1.06
CA HIS A 975 -21.16 -12.70 -0.78
C HIS A 975 -21.64 -13.17 0.58
N VAL A 976 -21.93 -12.22 1.47
CA VAL A 976 -22.21 -12.49 2.88
C VAL A 976 -23.34 -11.59 3.35
N ALA A 977 -24.37 -12.18 3.97
CA ALA A 977 -25.45 -11.46 4.62
C ALA A 977 -25.11 -11.11 6.07
N THR A 978 -25.53 -9.93 6.52
CA THR A 978 -25.64 -9.63 7.96
C THR A 978 -26.78 -10.43 8.59
N ALA A 979 -26.67 -10.72 9.89
CA ALA A 979 -27.66 -11.50 10.63
C ALA A 979 -28.96 -10.72 10.87
N GLY A 980 -30.01 -11.43 11.30
CA GLY A 980 -31.26 -10.82 11.82
C GLY A 980 -32.37 -10.57 10.79
N GLY A 981 -32.18 -10.89 9.51
CA GLY A 981 -33.25 -10.86 8.48
C GLY A 981 -33.78 -12.25 8.12
N LYS A 982 -34.59 -12.34 7.04
CA LYS A 982 -35.07 -13.61 6.45
C LYS A 982 -33.99 -14.36 5.65
N VAL A 983 -32.81 -13.75 5.49
CA VAL A 983 -31.67 -14.28 4.72
C VAL A 983 -30.55 -14.80 5.63
N GLY A 984 -29.75 -15.75 5.15
CA GLY A 984 -28.67 -16.37 5.93
C GLY A 984 -27.39 -16.65 5.14
N ASN A 985 -26.37 -17.18 5.82
CA ASN A 985 -25.10 -17.61 5.22
C ASN A 985 -24.92 -19.13 5.32
N TYR A 986 -23.89 -19.64 4.65
CA TYR A 986 -23.48 -21.04 4.77
C TYR A 986 -22.43 -21.21 5.87
N LYS A 987 -22.74 -22.07 6.85
CA LYS A 987 -21.88 -22.36 8.00
C LYS A 987 -20.72 -23.30 7.66
N LYS A 988 -20.94 -24.25 6.76
CA LYS A 988 -19.92 -25.24 6.35
C LYS A 988 -20.19 -25.83 4.97
N VAL A 989 -19.14 -26.31 4.33
CA VAL A 989 -19.19 -27.16 3.13
C VAL A 989 -18.85 -28.59 3.54
N LYS A 990 -19.74 -29.54 3.25
CA LYS A 990 -19.50 -30.98 3.45
C LYS A 990 -19.02 -31.59 2.14
N LEU A 991 -18.04 -32.50 2.23
CA LEU A 991 -17.55 -33.29 1.11
C LEU A 991 -17.85 -34.77 1.36
N ASN A 992 -18.16 -35.51 0.30
CA ASN A 992 -18.29 -36.96 0.37
C ASN A 992 -16.97 -37.68 0.69
N LYS A 993 -15.83 -37.13 0.24
CA LYS A 993 -14.50 -37.67 0.51
C LYS A 993 -13.51 -36.54 0.82
N LYS A 994 -12.60 -36.77 1.77
CA LYS A 994 -11.50 -35.85 2.08
C LYS A 994 -10.24 -36.16 1.25
N ILE A 995 -10.06 -37.40 0.83
CA ILE A 995 -8.92 -37.87 0.02
C ILE A 995 -9.45 -38.74 -1.12
N VAL A 996 -8.97 -38.49 -2.34
CA VAL A 996 -9.27 -39.30 -3.52
C VAL A 996 -7.96 -39.71 -4.18
N LYS A 997 -7.83 -41.01 -4.47
CA LYS A 997 -6.70 -41.57 -5.21
C LYS A 997 -7.19 -41.84 -6.64
N LEU A 998 -6.52 -41.29 -7.65
CA LEU A 998 -6.87 -41.44 -9.06
C LEU A 998 -5.65 -41.91 -9.85
N LYS A 999 -5.83 -42.73 -10.87
CA LYS A 999 -4.79 -42.95 -11.89
C LYS A 999 -4.79 -41.78 -12.87
N CYS A 1000 -3.64 -41.47 -13.48
CA CYS A 1000 -3.54 -40.49 -14.56
C CYS A 1000 -4.62 -40.71 -15.63
N GLY A 1001 -5.23 -39.62 -16.13
CA GLY A 1001 -6.30 -39.65 -17.13
C GLY A 1001 -7.72 -39.89 -16.58
N LYS A 1002 -7.87 -40.40 -15.35
CA LYS A 1002 -9.19 -40.69 -14.76
C LYS A 1002 -9.88 -39.44 -14.20
N VAL A 1003 -11.21 -39.46 -14.21
CA VAL A 1003 -12.08 -38.37 -13.75
C VAL A 1003 -12.84 -38.78 -12.50
N PHE A 1004 -13.01 -37.86 -11.55
CA PHE A 1004 -13.81 -38.04 -10.33
C PHE A 1004 -14.76 -36.86 -10.13
N LYS A 1005 -16.04 -37.15 -9.85
CA LYS A 1005 -17.02 -36.11 -9.52
C LYS A 1005 -17.06 -35.88 -8.01
N ILE A 1006 -16.75 -34.66 -7.59
CA ILE A 1006 -16.92 -34.24 -6.20
C ILE A 1006 -18.42 -34.14 -5.89
N LYS A 1007 -18.86 -34.82 -4.83
CA LYS A 1007 -20.20 -34.60 -4.24
C LYS A 1007 -20.01 -33.74 -2.99
N ALA A 1008 -20.59 -32.55 -3.01
CA ALA A 1008 -20.44 -31.58 -1.93
C ALA A 1008 -21.74 -30.84 -1.68
N GLU A 1009 -21.98 -30.51 -0.40
CA GLU A 1009 -23.22 -29.91 0.09
C GLU A 1009 -22.88 -28.65 0.89
N GLN A 1010 -23.59 -27.54 0.66
CA GLN A 1010 -23.49 -26.33 1.46
C GLN A 1010 -24.54 -26.35 2.57
N VAL A 1011 -24.12 -26.19 3.83
CA VAL A 1011 -25.01 -26.26 4.98
C VAL A 1011 -25.31 -24.84 5.49
N PRO A 1012 -26.57 -24.38 5.46
CA PRO A 1012 -26.95 -23.07 6.00
C PRO A 1012 -26.68 -22.96 7.51
N GLU A 1013 -26.47 -21.73 8.00
CA GLU A 1013 -26.30 -21.47 9.44
C GLU A 1013 -27.52 -21.85 10.29
N LYS A 1014 -28.72 -21.71 9.73
CA LYS A 1014 -30.00 -22.11 10.37
C LYS A 1014 -30.93 -22.69 9.32
N LYS A 1015 -31.62 -23.80 9.63
CA LYS A 1015 -32.59 -24.47 8.73
C LYS A 1015 -33.72 -23.54 8.24
N LYS A 1016 -34.12 -22.55 9.05
CA LYS A 1016 -35.24 -21.64 8.77
C LYS A 1016 -34.88 -20.41 7.90
N LEU A 1017 -33.59 -20.16 7.62
CA LEU A 1017 -33.15 -18.98 6.84
C LEU A 1017 -32.96 -19.35 5.37
N LYS A 1018 -33.55 -18.57 4.45
CA LYS A 1018 -33.34 -18.74 3.01
C LYS A 1018 -32.02 -18.09 2.61
N VAL A 1019 -31.05 -18.87 2.09
CA VAL A 1019 -29.80 -18.31 1.58
C VAL A 1019 -29.99 -17.90 0.12
N LYS A 1020 -29.94 -16.60 -0.19
CA LYS A 1020 -30.00 -16.12 -1.58
C LYS A 1020 -28.77 -16.61 -2.33
N ARG A 1021 -28.98 -17.26 -3.47
CA ARG A 1021 -27.91 -17.85 -4.30
C ARG A 1021 -27.32 -16.75 -5.20
N HIS A 1022 -26.23 -16.15 -4.76
CA HIS A 1022 -25.39 -15.26 -5.58
C HIS A 1022 -24.38 -16.06 -6.40
N ARG A 1023 -23.98 -17.24 -5.90
CA ARG A 1023 -23.05 -18.14 -6.57
C ARG A 1023 -23.30 -19.58 -6.18
N ASP A 1024 -23.05 -20.45 -7.14
CA ASP A 1024 -22.98 -21.89 -6.94
C ASP A 1024 -21.78 -22.30 -6.08
N LEU A 1025 -21.74 -23.57 -5.69
CA LEU A 1025 -20.54 -24.13 -5.08
C LEU A 1025 -19.39 -24.07 -6.09
N CYS A 1026 -18.26 -23.50 -5.68
CA CYS A 1026 -17.10 -23.34 -6.55
C CYS A 1026 -15.99 -24.33 -6.20
N PHE A 1027 -15.20 -24.65 -7.21
CA PHE A 1027 -14.11 -25.62 -7.14
C PHE A 1027 -12.85 -25.00 -7.74
N GLU A 1028 -11.73 -25.07 -7.02
CA GLU A 1028 -10.44 -24.59 -7.52
C GLU A 1028 -9.33 -25.58 -7.16
N SER A 1029 -8.47 -25.90 -8.11
CA SER A 1029 -7.31 -26.76 -7.88
C SER A 1029 -6.10 -25.94 -7.46
N SER A 1030 -5.39 -26.39 -6.42
CA SER A 1030 -4.11 -25.82 -6.01
C SER A 1030 -2.99 -26.05 -7.04
N ASN A 1031 -3.17 -27.05 -7.91
CA ASN A 1031 -2.26 -27.34 -9.01
C ASN A 1031 -3.03 -28.04 -10.15
N PRO A 1032 -3.58 -27.28 -11.11
CA PRO A 1032 -4.32 -27.81 -12.25
C PRO A 1032 -3.52 -28.75 -13.17
N ALA A 1033 -2.18 -28.70 -13.12
CA ALA A 1033 -1.32 -29.59 -13.89
C ALA A 1033 -1.29 -31.01 -13.31
N ILE A 1034 -1.46 -31.17 -12.00
CA ILE A 1034 -1.62 -32.48 -11.34
C ILE A 1034 -3.05 -32.98 -11.50
N ALA A 1035 -4.03 -32.16 -11.12
CA ALA A 1035 -5.44 -32.45 -11.40
C ALA A 1035 -6.22 -31.15 -11.60
N ALA A 1036 -6.92 -31.04 -12.73
CA ALA A 1036 -7.80 -29.91 -13.03
C ALA A 1036 -9.22 -30.21 -12.53
N VAL A 1037 -9.97 -29.18 -12.13
CA VAL A 1037 -11.36 -29.33 -11.71
C VAL A 1037 -12.26 -28.40 -12.53
N SER A 1038 -13.38 -28.91 -13.01
CA SER A 1038 -14.38 -28.12 -13.74
C SER A 1038 -15.27 -27.30 -12.80
N ALA A 1039 -16.03 -26.35 -13.36
CA ALA A 1039 -17.05 -25.59 -12.63
C ALA A 1039 -18.12 -26.49 -11.98
N SER A 1040 -18.37 -27.68 -12.56
CA SER A 1040 -19.28 -28.67 -11.99
C SER A 1040 -18.62 -29.60 -10.97
N GLY A 1041 -17.34 -29.43 -10.63
CA GLY A 1041 -16.64 -30.26 -9.65
C GLY A 1041 -16.17 -31.62 -10.20
N ARG A 1042 -15.96 -31.76 -11.52
CA ARG A 1042 -15.31 -32.94 -12.10
C ARG A 1042 -13.80 -32.74 -12.10
N VAL A 1043 -13.09 -33.55 -11.32
CA VAL A 1043 -11.64 -33.57 -11.19
C VAL A 1043 -11.06 -34.51 -12.24
N LYS A 1044 -10.25 -34.02 -13.18
CA LYS A 1044 -9.49 -34.82 -14.15
C LYS A 1044 -8.04 -34.92 -13.68
N ALA A 1045 -7.59 -36.14 -13.36
CA ALA A 1045 -6.20 -36.43 -13.03
C ALA A 1045 -5.34 -36.31 -14.30
N LYS A 1046 -4.26 -35.52 -14.24
CA LYS A 1046 -3.42 -35.20 -15.40
C LYS A 1046 -1.97 -35.66 -15.25
N LYS A 1047 -1.40 -35.56 -14.05
CA LYS A 1047 0.01 -35.93 -13.80
C LYS A 1047 0.16 -36.51 -12.41
N LYS A 1048 1.04 -37.51 -12.26
CA LYS A 1048 1.40 -38.10 -10.96
C LYS A 1048 1.81 -37.01 -9.98
N GLY A 1049 1.26 -37.06 -8.77
CA GLY A 1049 1.50 -36.05 -7.75
C GLY A 1049 0.32 -35.86 -6.81
N ARG A 1050 0.44 -34.85 -5.95
CA ARG A 1050 -0.59 -34.51 -4.96
C ARG A 1050 -1.00 -33.05 -5.14
N CYS A 1051 -2.30 -32.81 -5.25
CA CYS A 1051 -2.84 -31.46 -5.18
C CYS A 1051 -4.08 -31.40 -4.28
N VAL A 1052 -4.52 -30.19 -3.97
CA VAL A 1052 -5.71 -29.93 -3.17
C VAL A 1052 -6.77 -29.29 -4.06
N ILE A 1053 -7.99 -29.81 -4.01
CA ILE A 1053 -9.16 -29.14 -4.57
C ILE A 1053 -9.88 -28.42 -3.43
N TYR A 1054 -9.94 -27.09 -3.54
CA TYR A 1054 -10.75 -26.25 -2.66
C TYR A 1054 -12.19 -26.26 -3.14
N VAL A 1055 -13.11 -26.47 -2.21
CA VAL A 1055 -14.55 -26.45 -2.47
C VAL A 1055 -15.16 -25.41 -1.56
N TYR A 1056 -15.65 -24.30 -2.11
CA TYR A 1056 -16.03 -23.12 -1.34
C TYR A 1056 -17.41 -22.58 -1.72
N SER A 1057 -18.12 -22.06 -0.72
CA SER A 1057 -19.42 -21.41 -0.85
C SER A 1057 -19.27 -19.93 -1.21
N GLN A 1058 -20.39 -19.28 -1.57
CA GLN A 1058 -20.42 -17.84 -1.82
C GLN A 1058 -19.91 -17.01 -0.62
N SER A 1059 -20.06 -17.49 0.62
CA SER A 1059 -19.59 -16.77 1.83
C SER A 1059 -18.09 -16.96 2.14
N GLY A 1060 -17.36 -17.67 1.27
CA GLY A 1060 -15.96 -18.02 1.45
C GLY A 1060 -15.73 -19.18 2.43
N THR A 1061 -16.77 -19.71 3.07
CA THR A 1061 -16.67 -20.96 3.83
C THR A 1061 -16.31 -22.11 2.90
N PHE A 1062 -15.29 -22.91 3.25
CA PHE A 1062 -14.73 -23.91 2.35
C PHE A 1062 -14.33 -25.21 3.06
N ASN A 1063 -14.10 -26.25 2.25
CA ASN A 1063 -13.47 -27.50 2.65
C ASN A 1063 -12.42 -27.91 1.60
N LYS A 1064 -11.51 -28.83 1.93
CA LYS A 1064 -10.39 -29.24 1.08
C LYS A 1064 -10.47 -30.73 0.78
N MET A 1065 -10.31 -31.12 -0.48
CA MET A 1065 -10.14 -32.50 -0.90
C MET A 1065 -8.71 -32.71 -1.40
N THR A 1066 -7.98 -33.65 -0.80
CA THR A 1066 -6.66 -34.05 -1.32
C THR A 1066 -6.85 -35.01 -2.48
N VAL A 1067 -6.28 -34.70 -3.64
CA VAL A 1067 -6.23 -35.59 -4.80
C VAL A 1067 -4.80 -36.13 -4.92
N ARG A 1068 -4.67 -37.46 -4.85
CA ARG A 1068 -3.41 -38.16 -5.09
C ARG A 1068 -3.52 -38.83 -6.45
N VAL A 1069 -2.83 -38.30 -7.44
CA VAL A 1069 -2.71 -38.92 -8.75
C VAL A 1069 -1.54 -39.90 -8.68
N LYS A 1070 -1.87 -41.18 -8.83
CA LYS A 1070 -0.90 -42.27 -8.94
C LYS A 1070 -0.45 -42.44 -10.37
#